data_AF-A0A7X9KNY3-F1
#
_entry.id   AF-A0A7X9KNY3-F1
#
_cell.length_a   1.000
_cell.length_b   1.000
_cell.length_c   1.000
_cell.angle_alpha   90.00
_cell.angle_beta   90.00
_cell.angle_gamma   90.00
#
_symmetry.space_group_name_H-M   'P 1'
#
loop_
_entity.id
_entity.type
_entity.pdbx_description
1 polymer ?
#
loop_
_entity_poly.entity_id
_entity_poly.type
_entity_poly.pdbx_seq_one_letter_code
_entity_poly.pdbx_strand_id
1 'polypeptide(L)'
;IRGIGLMGSMDDINNTTIKKVNNIPVLIRDVAKVNFGHAVRYGSVTYNGEKEVVGGMVMMLKGANSDEVIKNVKAKIENIKKILPDDVEIEPFLDRTNLVSRAINTVKTNLLEAALIVIFVLIIFLGNLRAGLIVASAIPLSMLFALGMMRLFGVSANLMSLGAIDFGLIVDGAVIVVEATLHYLAIKNISGKYTQQQMDAAVEGSAKKMMNAAVFGQIIILIVYLPILSLQGIEGKMFRPMAQTVSFAIIGALILSLTYIPMMSALFLSKKPIQKNNISDKVMAYIQKMYLPLLHWSLKMKYIVVSFAIILLAIAALIFSRMGGEFIPQLQEGDYAFHCILPQGTSLTQSVETSMQASRIIKSFPEVKMLVGKTGSAEVPTDPMPPEASDLIVVLKPKNEWKTTNDYNKLAALMLEKLEVIPGVFFEASQPIQMRFNELMTGVRQDVAVKIFGENTDTLAQLAPKVAKIIHSVKGISEPQVEKTNGLPQITVQYDRAKIAGYGLNIEDINHTISTAFAGEAAGVIYENERKFDLVVRLDSASRTSIDDVSNLFIATNDNNQVPLSQVANIRFQEGPAQISREEGKRRVVIGFNVKNRDVSSVVKEIQDKLTKAKLLPTGYYFSYGGTFENLREASARLQIAFPVALALIFILLFFTFSSVKETLLIFTAIPMSAIGGVFALLLRGMPFSISAGVGFIALFGVAVLNGIVLISTFNQLEKDGIKDILQRVIEGTKSRLRPVLMTATVASLGFIPMAFSTGAGAEVQKPLATVVIGGLLSATFLTLVVLPLLYLMFSGKSKINLKSATAISTTALLMLFANSLQAQQQPSKRVSKDEAMIMAKKNSRYEINNLQLNKNRAQIKTANMLPKTGFFAENEDFQPGDKTGILKIGVSQSVSWPGLYKAQKNLYQQQLNYYQLGNAVIEADIKKLVHKAYYQLWFLQDKQQLFWRLDSIYTSLRVAAILKVKTGNSPGLDSISANVKMKELQALLQQLDKEMLIQQQELKLLLHVDELILPLQLPLEKIEFLSISESSIHPVLAQQAQNIAIANAGITVAKNENRPEFSGRFFSQKLWGAKNPFSGFSFTAAFPLFAVKAAQNKVKVANAEMAFQQKQYEFESQVLFFQEKQLQQEVEKNLSLLSFYENPGLRQANEIIKAASLAYRSGEISFADLSQFLAQAIEIQKNYLESLNAYNQSVIQYNYYINK
;
A
#
# COMPACT_ATOMS: atom_id res chain seq x y z
N ILE A 1 6.54 -25.63 58.51
CA ILE A 1 6.38 -27.03 58.03
C ILE A 1 6.38 -26.98 56.50
N ARG A 2 7.23 -27.75 55.80
CA ARG A 2 7.33 -27.80 54.32
C ARG A 2 7.14 -29.26 53.87
N GLY A 3 6.16 -29.50 52.99
CA GLY A 3 5.98 -30.79 52.32
C GLY A 3 6.74 -30.82 51.01
N ILE A 4 7.49 -31.89 50.74
CA ILE A 4 8.17 -32.12 49.46
C ILE A 4 7.46 -33.30 48.80
N GLY A 5 6.73 -33.02 47.72
CA GLY A 5 6.05 -34.03 46.88
C GLY A 5 6.39 -33.89 45.40
N LEU A 6 7.43 -33.12 45.07
CA LEU A 6 7.96 -33.01 43.71
C LEU A 6 8.72 -34.29 43.37
N MET A 7 8.40 -34.86 42.20
CA MET A 7 9.12 -36.00 41.65
C MET A 7 10.50 -35.53 41.17
N GLY A 8 11.58 -36.12 41.72
CA GLY A 8 12.96 -35.75 41.40
C GLY A 8 13.71 -36.79 40.58
N SER A 9 13.18 -38.01 40.47
CA SER A 9 13.80 -39.14 39.76
C SER A 9 12.78 -39.92 38.93
N MET A 10 13.27 -40.73 37.99
CA MET A 10 12.41 -41.68 37.26
C MET A 10 11.76 -42.71 38.18
N ASP A 11 12.41 -43.06 39.29
CA ASP A 11 11.87 -44.02 40.26
C ASP A 11 10.64 -43.46 40.98
N ASP A 12 10.59 -42.14 41.24
CA ASP A 12 9.42 -41.49 41.82
C ASP A 12 8.20 -41.59 40.88
N ILE A 13 8.43 -41.45 39.58
CA ILE A 13 7.39 -41.61 38.54
C ILE A 13 6.94 -43.09 38.51
N ASN A 14 7.89 -44.02 38.46
CA ASN A 14 7.61 -45.46 38.43
C ASN A 14 6.79 -45.94 39.64
N ASN A 15 7.00 -45.34 40.81
CA ASN A 15 6.32 -45.69 42.07
C ASN A 15 5.01 -44.92 42.31
N THR A 16 4.54 -44.14 41.34
CA THR A 16 3.25 -43.45 41.45
C THR A 16 2.10 -44.46 41.39
N THR A 17 1.16 -44.38 42.33
CA THR A 17 0.02 -45.31 42.44
C THR A 17 -1.13 -44.89 41.53
N ILE A 18 -1.63 -45.82 40.70
CA ILE A 18 -2.78 -45.61 39.82
C ILE A 18 -4.08 -46.04 40.52
N LYS A 19 -4.11 -47.27 41.05
CA LYS A 19 -5.26 -47.82 41.79
C LYS A 19 -4.82 -48.86 42.81
N LYS A 20 -5.67 -49.17 43.78
CA LYS A 20 -5.47 -50.32 44.70
C LYS A 20 -6.49 -51.41 44.38
N VAL A 21 -6.02 -52.64 44.20
CA VAL A 21 -6.86 -53.84 44.01
C VAL A 21 -6.58 -54.77 45.17
N ASN A 22 -7.60 -55.14 45.96
CA ASN A 22 -7.44 -55.99 47.16
C ASN A 22 -6.32 -55.49 48.10
N ASN A 23 -6.25 -54.17 48.30
CA ASN A 23 -5.24 -53.48 49.12
C ASN A 23 -3.78 -53.54 48.60
N ILE A 24 -3.53 -54.11 47.41
CA ILE A 24 -2.24 -54.08 46.71
C ILE A 24 -2.25 -52.88 45.73
N PRO A 25 -1.28 -51.96 45.80
CA PRO A 25 -1.20 -50.85 44.85
C PRO A 25 -0.70 -51.33 43.49
N VAL A 26 -1.37 -50.87 42.43
CA VAL A 26 -0.91 -50.96 41.04
C VAL A 26 -0.19 -49.66 40.70
N LEU A 27 1.08 -49.76 40.33
CA LEU A 27 1.98 -48.64 40.08
C LEU A 27 2.15 -48.39 38.58
N ILE A 28 2.69 -47.21 38.21
CA ILE A 28 2.96 -46.89 36.79
C ILE A 28 3.89 -47.92 36.15
N ARG A 29 4.93 -48.38 36.85
CA ARG A 29 5.87 -49.39 36.35
C ARG A 29 5.22 -50.73 35.96
N ASP A 30 4.04 -51.02 36.51
CA ASP A 30 3.32 -52.26 36.25
C ASP A 30 2.54 -52.20 34.93
N VAL A 31 2.31 -51.00 34.38
CA VAL A 31 1.48 -50.78 33.18
C VAL A 31 2.16 -49.96 32.07
N ALA A 32 3.28 -49.28 32.37
CA ALA A 32 3.99 -48.43 31.41
C ALA A 32 5.50 -48.41 31.67
N LYS A 33 6.27 -48.11 30.62
CA LYS A 33 7.73 -47.92 30.70
C LYS A 33 8.08 -46.43 30.72
N VAL A 34 8.73 -45.98 31.79
CA VAL A 34 9.19 -44.59 31.94
C VAL A 34 10.58 -44.44 31.33
N ASN A 35 10.72 -43.59 30.31
CA ASN A 35 12.00 -43.29 29.66
C ASN A 35 12.11 -41.79 29.36
N PHE A 36 13.32 -41.30 29.10
CA PHE A 36 13.51 -39.97 28.52
C PHE A 36 12.95 -39.94 27.08
N GLY A 37 12.18 -38.90 26.79
CA GLY A 37 11.63 -38.64 25.46
C GLY A 37 12.09 -37.29 24.92
N HIS A 38 11.61 -36.95 23.74
CA HIS A 38 11.73 -35.63 23.15
C HIS A 38 10.35 -35.12 22.74
N ALA A 39 10.18 -33.80 22.76
CA ALA A 39 8.99 -33.15 22.24
C ALA A 39 8.89 -33.34 20.72
N VAL A 40 7.68 -33.24 20.19
CA VAL A 40 7.46 -33.24 18.73
C VAL A 40 8.23 -32.08 18.13
N ARG A 41 9.09 -32.40 17.16
CA ARG A 41 9.93 -31.41 16.50
C ARG A 41 9.14 -30.72 15.40
N TYR A 42 9.06 -29.39 15.47
CA TYR A 42 8.47 -28.57 14.41
C TYR A 42 9.49 -28.05 13.39
N GLY A 43 10.79 -28.21 13.69
CA GLY A 43 11.87 -27.80 12.82
C GLY A 43 13.23 -28.43 13.13
N SER A 44 14.22 -28.06 12.32
CA SER A 44 15.60 -28.56 12.38
C SER A 44 16.56 -27.50 11.83
N VAL A 45 17.81 -27.52 12.31
CA VAL A 45 18.90 -26.74 11.73
C VAL A 45 20.02 -27.68 11.31
N THR A 46 20.49 -27.54 10.07
CA THR A 46 21.60 -28.32 9.50
C THR A 46 22.79 -27.41 9.23
N TYR A 47 24.00 -27.96 9.37
CA TYR A 47 25.25 -27.24 9.17
C TYR A 47 26.12 -27.92 8.11
N ASN A 48 26.47 -27.18 7.05
CA ASN A 48 27.30 -27.58 5.90
C ASN A 48 26.86 -28.89 5.19
N GLY A 49 25.66 -29.40 5.47
CA GLY A 49 25.20 -30.71 4.97
C GLY A 49 25.87 -31.91 5.62
N GLU A 50 26.60 -31.72 6.73
CA GLU A 50 27.33 -32.78 7.43
C GLU A 50 26.60 -33.27 8.68
N LYS A 51 26.00 -32.34 9.45
CA LYS A 51 25.40 -32.62 10.75
C LYS A 51 24.18 -31.75 11.03
N GLU A 52 23.32 -32.26 11.90
CA GLU A 52 22.25 -31.51 12.54
C GLU A 52 22.79 -30.77 13.78
N VAL A 53 22.36 -29.52 13.99
CA VAL A 53 22.84 -28.65 15.09
C VAL A 53 21.68 -27.91 15.76
N VAL A 54 21.94 -27.37 16.95
CA VAL A 54 21.00 -26.47 17.64
C VAL A 54 21.32 -25.02 17.26
N GLY A 55 20.34 -24.31 16.72
CA GLY A 55 20.47 -22.91 16.31
C GLY A 55 19.80 -21.94 17.28
N GLY A 56 20.43 -20.79 17.52
CA GLY A 56 19.85 -19.66 18.25
C GLY A 56 19.76 -18.42 17.35
N MET A 57 18.68 -17.66 17.48
CA MET A 57 18.51 -16.38 16.79
C MET A 57 18.34 -15.25 17.80
N VAL A 58 19.13 -14.19 17.67
CA VAL A 58 18.98 -13.01 18.51
C VAL A 58 18.03 -12.02 17.83
N MET A 59 16.93 -11.71 18.49
CA MET A 59 15.97 -10.71 18.04
C MET A 59 16.26 -9.37 18.72
N MET A 60 16.42 -8.31 17.93
CA MET A 60 16.54 -6.96 18.45
C MET A 60 15.16 -6.35 18.74
N LEU A 61 15.07 -5.54 19.80
CA LEU A 61 13.88 -4.74 20.05
C LEU A 61 13.65 -3.75 18.91
N LYS A 62 12.37 -3.48 18.61
CA LYS A 62 11.99 -2.51 17.58
C LYS A 62 12.56 -1.13 17.91
N GLY A 63 13.33 -0.56 16.98
CA GLY A 63 13.95 0.75 17.14
C GLY A 63 15.33 0.75 17.80
N ALA A 64 15.81 -0.40 18.30
CA ALA A 64 17.18 -0.52 18.81
C ALA A 64 18.22 -0.46 17.68
N ASN A 65 19.44 -0.04 18.00
CA ASN A 65 20.55 -0.01 17.06
C ASN A 65 21.12 -1.42 16.85
N SER A 66 21.10 -1.93 15.62
CA SER A 66 21.57 -3.30 15.33
C SER A 66 23.05 -3.50 15.65
N ASP A 67 23.90 -2.51 15.38
CA ASP A 67 25.35 -2.61 15.61
C ASP A 67 25.68 -2.66 17.10
N GLU A 68 25.02 -1.81 17.90
CA GLU A 68 25.18 -1.78 19.36
C GLU A 68 24.70 -3.10 20.00
N VAL A 69 23.53 -3.59 19.58
CA VAL A 69 22.98 -4.86 20.08
C VAL A 69 23.93 -6.01 19.76
N ILE A 70 24.44 -6.11 18.52
CA ILE A 70 25.37 -7.18 18.12
C ILE A 70 26.68 -7.08 18.90
N LYS A 71 27.21 -5.87 19.12
CA LYS A 71 28.41 -5.68 19.92
C LYS A 71 28.23 -6.17 21.36
N ASN A 72 27.09 -5.86 21.98
CA ASN A 72 26.75 -6.33 23.32
C ASN A 72 26.56 -7.85 23.36
N VAL A 73 25.93 -8.43 22.34
CA VAL A 73 25.75 -9.88 22.20
C VAL A 73 27.10 -10.57 22.08
N LYS A 74 28.01 -10.10 21.20
CA LYS A 74 29.36 -10.68 21.05
C LYS A 74 30.13 -10.64 22.36
N ALA A 75 30.11 -9.51 23.06
CA ALA A 75 30.74 -9.39 24.38
C ALA A 75 30.16 -10.37 25.40
N LYS A 76 28.84 -10.62 25.36
CA LYS A 76 28.18 -11.58 26.24
C LYS A 76 28.50 -13.03 25.85
N ILE A 77 28.57 -13.36 24.57
CA ILE A 77 28.95 -14.69 24.07
C ILE A 77 30.37 -15.05 24.51
N GLU A 78 31.32 -14.11 24.47
CA GLU A 78 32.69 -14.36 24.97
C GLU A 78 32.73 -14.64 26.47
N ASN A 79 31.82 -14.08 27.26
CA ASN A 79 31.67 -14.43 28.67
C ASN A 79 31.02 -15.81 28.87
N ILE A 80 30.03 -16.16 28.03
CA ILE A 80 29.33 -17.45 28.10
C ILE A 80 30.28 -18.59 27.70
N LYS A 81 31.13 -18.40 26.69
CA LYS A 81 32.14 -19.39 26.26
C LYS A 81 33.06 -19.86 27.39
N LYS A 82 33.29 -19.05 28.42
CA LYS A 82 34.11 -19.42 29.60
C LYS A 82 33.40 -20.35 30.58
N ILE A 83 32.07 -20.43 30.52
CA ILE A 83 31.22 -21.23 31.43
C ILE A 83 30.74 -22.51 30.74
N LEU A 84 30.79 -22.54 29.40
CA LEU A 84 30.39 -23.72 28.64
C LEU A 84 31.37 -24.88 28.82
N PRO A 85 30.88 -26.12 28.76
CA PRO A 85 31.74 -27.29 28.63
C PRO A 85 32.71 -27.19 27.43
N ASP A 86 33.90 -27.78 27.56
CA ASP A 86 34.97 -27.71 26.54
C ASP A 86 34.58 -28.31 25.17
N ASP A 87 33.53 -29.14 25.13
CA ASP A 87 33.00 -29.81 23.93
C ASP A 87 31.88 -29.02 23.22
N VAL A 88 31.51 -27.82 23.71
CA VAL A 88 30.46 -26.97 23.12
C VAL A 88 31.03 -25.73 22.45
N GLU A 89 30.87 -25.62 21.14
CA GLU A 89 31.28 -24.45 20.35
C GLU A 89 30.08 -23.62 19.85
N ILE A 90 30.19 -22.29 19.94
CA ILE A 90 29.20 -21.35 19.37
C ILE A 90 29.81 -20.65 18.16
N GLU A 91 29.35 -21.02 16.96
CA GLU A 91 29.75 -20.39 15.69
C GLU A 91 28.64 -19.46 15.15
N PRO A 92 28.90 -18.15 14.97
CA PRO A 92 27.92 -17.24 14.38
C PRO A 92 27.86 -17.41 12.85
N PHE A 93 26.68 -17.77 12.33
CA PHE A 93 26.51 -17.95 10.88
C PHE A 93 26.09 -16.68 10.14
N LEU A 94 25.19 -15.85 10.70
CA LEU A 94 24.71 -14.62 10.07
C LEU A 94 24.97 -13.41 10.97
N ASP A 95 25.79 -12.47 10.49
CA ASP A 95 26.14 -11.25 11.22
C ASP A 95 25.83 -10.00 10.38
N ARG A 96 24.84 -9.23 10.83
CA ARG A 96 24.40 -8.02 10.14
C ARG A 96 25.43 -6.89 10.18
N THR A 97 26.35 -6.87 11.14
CA THR A 97 27.40 -5.84 11.22
C THR A 97 28.24 -5.81 9.94
N ASN A 98 28.50 -6.96 9.31
CA ASN A 98 29.29 -7.02 8.08
C ASN A 98 28.64 -6.26 6.91
N LEU A 99 27.32 -6.35 6.76
CA LEU A 99 26.60 -5.59 5.74
C LEU A 99 26.60 -4.09 6.09
N VAL A 100 26.31 -3.76 7.34
CA VAL A 100 26.26 -2.37 7.82
C VAL A 100 27.61 -1.69 7.64
N SER A 101 28.71 -2.32 8.04
CA SER A 101 30.06 -1.77 7.89
C SER A 101 30.47 -1.62 6.43
N ARG A 102 30.15 -2.58 5.55
CA ARG A 102 30.41 -2.46 4.11
C ARG A 102 29.62 -1.30 3.50
N ALA A 103 28.33 -1.18 3.81
CA ALA A 103 27.48 -0.09 3.32
C ALA A 103 27.96 1.28 3.82
N ILE A 104 28.31 1.42 5.10
CA ILE A 104 28.86 2.67 5.66
C ILE A 104 30.20 3.00 5.00
N ASN A 105 31.07 2.01 4.78
CA ASN A 105 32.34 2.23 4.09
C ASN A 105 32.12 2.71 2.64
N THR A 106 31.20 2.11 1.89
CA THR A 106 30.83 2.57 0.54
C THR A 106 30.35 4.02 0.55
N VAL A 107 29.49 4.39 1.51
CA VAL A 107 29.02 5.77 1.64
C VAL A 107 30.17 6.71 1.99
N LYS A 108 31.03 6.31 2.92
CA LYS A 108 32.20 7.08 3.34
C LYS A 108 33.16 7.33 2.16
N THR A 109 33.48 6.30 1.37
CA THR A 109 34.34 6.44 0.20
C THR A 109 33.68 7.33 -0.84
N ASN A 110 32.41 7.11 -1.16
CA ASN A 110 31.68 7.92 -2.14
C ASN A 110 31.62 9.40 -1.71
N LEU A 111 31.37 9.70 -0.43
CA LEU A 111 31.37 11.07 0.08
C LEU A 111 32.77 11.70 0.08
N LEU A 112 33.81 10.96 0.46
CA LEU A 112 35.18 11.48 0.41
C LEU A 112 35.62 11.77 -1.03
N GLU A 113 35.36 10.85 -1.95
CA GLU A 113 35.65 11.03 -3.38
C GLU A 113 34.86 12.22 -3.95
N ALA A 114 33.57 12.32 -3.64
CA ALA A 114 32.73 13.45 -4.06
C ALA A 114 33.27 14.78 -3.52
N ALA A 115 33.62 14.85 -2.23
CA ALA A 115 34.19 16.05 -1.62
C ALA A 115 35.52 16.44 -2.28
N LEU A 116 36.42 15.48 -2.52
CA LEU A 116 37.71 15.73 -3.18
C LEU A 116 37.54 16.22 -4.62
N ILE A 117 36.62 15.60 -5.39
CA ILE A 117 36.28 16.04 -6.75
C ILE A 117 35.73 17.46 -6.74
N VAL A 118 34.79 17.77 -5.84
CA VAL A 118 34.22 19.12 -5.71
C VAL A 118 35.29 20.15 -5.37
N ILE A 119 36.15 19.86 -4.39
CA ILE A 119 37.27 20.76 -4.01
C ILE A 119 38.20 21.00 -5.21
N PHE A 120 38.56 19.95 -5.93
CA PHE A 120 39.42 20.03 -7.11
C PHE A 120 38.80 20.93 -8.20
N VAL A 121 37.52 20.74 -8.50
CA VAL A 121 36.79 21.54 -9.49
C VAL A 121 36.68 23.00 -9.06
N LEU A 122 36.39 23.27 -7.78
CA LEU A 122 36.31 24.63 -7.24
C LEU A 122 37.64 25.39 -7.38
N ILE A 123 38.76 24.74 -7.10
CA ILE A 123 40.10 25.35 -7.25
C ILE A 123 40.38 25.70 -8.71
N ILE A 124 40.00 24.83 -9.65
CA ILE A 124 40.17 25.06 -11.10
C ILE A 124 39.33 26.26 -11.56
N PHE A 125 38.04 26.31 -11.21
CA PHE A 125 37.13 27.35 -11.71
C PHE A 125 37.35 28.71 -11.03
N LEU A 126 37.67 28.76 -9.74
CA LEU A 126 37.95 30.03 -9.05
C LEU A 126 39.34 30.59 -9.37
N GLY A 127 40.28 29.74 -9.83
CA GLY A 127 41.65 30.13 -10.18
C GLY A 127 42.47 30.68 -9.00
N ASN A 128 41.91 30.66 -7.78
CA ASN A 128 42.51 31.14 -6.55
C ASN A 128 42.36 30.06 -5.49
N LEU A 129 43.49 29.46 -5.09
CA LEU A 129 43.54 28.40 -4.10
C LEU A 129 42.88 28.81 -2.77
N ARG A 130 43.02 30.08 -2.35
CA ARG A 130 42.43 30.57 -1.10
C ARG A 130 40.92 30.64 -1.20
N ALA A 131 40.39 31.15 -2.32
CA ALA A 131 38.95 31.22 -2.55
C ALA A 131 38.33 29.81 -2.62
N GLY A 132 38.99 28.88 -3.32
CA GLY A 132 38.56 27.48 -3.37
C GLY A 132 38.55 26.81 -1.99
N LEU A 133 39.57 27.04 -1.16
CA LEU A 133 39.65 26.50 0.20
C LEU A 133 38.59 27.10 1.15
N ILE A 134 38.23 28.39 0.99
CA ILE A 134 37.15 29.03 1.77
C ILE A 134 35.80 28.40 1.44
N VAL A 135 35.52 28.14 0.16
CA VAL A 135 34.28 27.44 -0.23
C VAL A 135 34.32 25.99 0.24
N ALA A 136 35.46 25.31 0.08
CA ALA A 136 35.64 23.94 0.51
C ALA A 136 35.41 23.74 2.01
N SER A 137 35.78 24.70 2.87
CA SER A 137 35.55 24.60 4.32
C SER A 137 34.06 24.66 4.71
N ALA A 138 33.18 25.13 3.82
CA ALA A 138 31.73 25.05 4.03
C ALA A 138 31.20 23.61 4.06
N ILE A 139 31.85 22.69 3.33
CA ILE A 139 31.44 21.28 3.25
C ILE A 139 31.49 20.59 4.63
N PRO A 140 32.64 20.52 5.33
CA PRO A 140 32.69 19.85 6.63
C PRO A 140 31.88 20.57 7.70
N LEU A 141 31.78 21.91 7.66
CA LEU A 141 31.03 22.69 8.65
C LEU A 141 29.51 22.48 8.51
N SER A 142 28.98 22.47 7.28
CA SER A 142 27.56 22.18 7.01
C SER A 142 27.21 20.74 7.35
N MET A 143 28.12 19.79 7.09
CA MET A 143 27.96 18.39 7.50
C MET A 143 27.96 18.23 9.01
N LEU A 144 28.83 18.93 9.74
CA LEU A 144 28.85 18.92 11.21
C LEU A 144 27.52 19.47 11.77
N PHE A 145 27.01 20.54 11.18
CA PHE A 145 25.68 21.06 11.51
C PHE A 145 24.58 20.03 11.23
N ALA A 146 24.61 19.38 10.06
CA ALA A 146 23.63 18.36 9.69
C ALA A 146 23.65 17.17 10.66
N LEU A 147 24.83 16.65 11.00
CA LEU A 147 25.00 15.55 11.97
C LEU A 147 24.52 15.95 13.37
N GLY A 148 24.76 17.19 13.80
CA GLY A 148 24.23 17.75 15.04
C GLY A 148 22.71 17.76 15.07
N MET A 149 22.08 18.22 13.98
CA MET A 149 20.62 18.22 13.82
C MET A 149 20.05 16.81 13.73
N MET A 150 20.71 15.88 13.03
CA MET A 150 20.30 14.48 12.99
C MET A 150 20.24 13.87 14.39
N ARG A 151 21.25 14.15 15.24
CA ARG A 151 21.25 13.71 16.64
C ARG A 151 20.09 14.32 17.44
N LEU A 152 19.78 15.60 17.21
CA LEU A 152 18.69 16.29 17.90
C LEU A 152 17.30 15.78 17.50
N PHE A 153 17.11 15.43 16.23
CA PHE A 153 15.84 14.94 15.68
C PHE A 153 15.71 13.40 15.66
N GLY A 154 16.70 12.67 16.18
CA GLY A 154 16.68 11.21 16.24
C GLY A 154 16.78 10.53 14.86
N VAL A 155 17.39 11.18 13.87
CA VAL A 155 17.60 10.61 12.54
C VAL A 155 18.85 9.74 12.55
N SER A 156 18.70 8.43 12.32
CA SER A 156 19.82 7.49 12.27
C SER A 156 20.74 7.76 11.08
N ALA A 157 22.06 7.75 11.31
CA ALA A 157 23.06 7.80 10.24
C ALA A 157 23.19 6.41 9.58
N ASN A 158 22.57 6.23 8.42
CA ASN A 158 22.62 5.00 7.64
C ASN A 158 22.85 5.31 6.15
N LEU A 159 22.91 4.25 5.34
CA LEU A 159 23.07 4.33 3.89
C LEU A 159 22.07 5.28 3.23
N MET A 160 20.82 5.26 3.68
CA MET A 160 19.72 6.03 3.09
C MET A 160 19.77 7.50 3.50
N SER A 161 20.17 7.80 4.75
CA SER A 161 20.25 9.18 5.23
C SER A 161 21.47 9.93 4.68
N LEU A 162 22.61 9.26 4.56
CA LEU A 162 23.88 9.86 4.12
C LEU A 162 24.14 9.73 2.62
N GLY A 163 23.52 8.74 1.97
CA GLY A 163 23.85 8.30 0.62
C GLY A 163 23.44 9.23 -0.53
N ALA A 164 22.64 10.27 -0.26
CA ALA A 164 22.19 11.21 -1.28
C ALA A 164 22.64 12.66 -1.02
N ILE A 165 23.63 12.84 -0.15
CA ILE A 165 24.18 14.17 0.12
C ILE A 165 25.10 14.56 -1.03
N ASP A 166 24.70 15.57 -1.79
CA ASP A 166 25.58 16.20 -2.77
C ASP A 166 26.19 17.49 -2.22
N PHE A 167 27.52 17.49 -2.16
CA PHE A 167 28.29 18.66 -1.77
C PHE A 167 28.13 19.80 -2.75
N GLY A 168 27.83 19.54 -4.02
CA GLY A 168 27.62 20.58 -5.00
C GLY A 168 26.43 21.46 -4.68
N LEU A 169 25.31 20.88 -4.24
CA LEU A 169 24.14 21.63 -3.74
C LEU A 169 24.44 22.43 -2.47
N ILE A 170 25.29 21.87 -1.60
CA ILE A 170 25.64 22.48 -0.32
C ILE A 170 26.54 23.72 -0.55
N VAL A 171 27.54 23.62 -1.43
CA VAL A 171 28.50 24.72 -1.64
C VAL A 171 28.00 25.81 -2.57
N ASP A 172 26.90 25.59 -3.31
CA ASP A 172 26.43 26.50 -4.36
C ASP A 172 26.27 27.95 -3.87
N GLY A 173 25.55 28.16 -2.76
CA GLY A 173 25.39 29.49 -2.16
C GLY A 173 26.72 30.12 -1.73
N ALA A 174 27.67 29.33 -1.22
CA ALA A 174 29.00 29.81 -0.86
C ALA A 174 29.82 30.20 -2.10
N VAL A 175 29.73 29.43 -3.19
CA VAL A 175 30.37 29.72 -4.48
C VAL A 175 29.87 31.05 -5.04
N ILE A 176 28.55 31.27 -5.07
CA ILE A 176 27.94 32.50 -5.59
C ILE A 176 28.46 33.74 -4.84
N VAL A 177 28.54 33.66 -3.51
CA VAL A 177 29.04 34.76 -2.66
C VAL A 177 30.53 35.01 -2.89
N VAL A 178 31.36 33.96 -2.89
CA VAL A 178 32.82 34.11 -3.09
C VAL A 178 33.13 34.63 -4.49
N GLU A 179 32.49 34.11 -5.53
CA GLU A 179 32.68 34.57 -6.91
C GLU A 179 32.25 36.03 -7.08
N ALA A 180 31.12 36.43 -6.48
CA ALA A 180 30.68 37.82 -6.47
C ALA A 180 31.70 38.74 -5.80
N THR A 181 32.30 38.33 -4.68
CA THR A 181 33.33 39.13 -3.99
C THR A 181 34.61 39.25 -4.83
N LEU A 182 35.07 38.16 -5.45
CA LEU A 182 36.23 38.19 -6.35
C LEU A 182 36.00 39.08 -7.57
N HIS A 183 34.84 38.94 -8.22
CA HIS A 183 34.47 39.75 -9.37
C HIS A 183 34.35 41.24 -9.01
N TYR A 184 33.79 41.56 -7.84
CA TYR A 184 33.70 42.92 -7.34
C TYR A 184 35.08 43.54 -7.08
N LEU A 185 36.00 42.78 -6.49
CA LEU A 185 37.39 43.21 -6.25
C LEU A 185 38.17 43.41 -7.57
N ALA A 186 37.92 42.57 -8.57
CA ALA A 186 38.54 42.70 -9.89
C ALA A 186 38.10 43.97 -10.65
N ILE A 187 36.82 44.36 -10.58
CA ILE A 187 36.30 45.54 -11.28
C ILE A 187 36.75 46.85 -10.62
N LYS A 188 36.76 46.92 -9.28
CA LYS A 188 37.03 48.18 -8.57
C LYS A 188 38.50 48.61 -8.59
N ASN A 189 39.42 47.72 -8.99
CA ASN A 189 40.84 47.92 -9.30
C ASN A 189 41.47 49.18 -8.65
N ILE A 190 41.46 49.24 -7.32
CA ILE A 190 42.05 50.36 -6.58
C ILE A 190 43.57 50.20 -6.63
N SER A 191 44.28 51.24 -7.07
CA SER A 191 45.74 51.30 -7.15
C SER A 191 46.37 51.30 -5.74
N GLY A 192 46.47 50.13 -5.09
CA GLY A 192 47.08 49.97 -3.77
C GLY A 192 46.74 48.64 -3.07
N LYS A 193 47.35 48.35 -1.92
CA LYS A 193 46.90 47.27 -1.03
C LYS A 193 45.63 47.73 -0.29
N TYR A 194 44.59 46.91 -0.27
CA TYR A 194 43.41 47.18 0.56
C TYR A 194 43.75 47.12 2.06
N THR A 195 43.27 48.08 2.84
CA THR A 195 43.24 47.98 4.31
C THR A 195 42.15 47.00 4.76
N GLN A 196 42.19 46.50 6.01
CA GLN A 196 41.17 45.55 6.49
C GLN A 196 39.76 46.17 6.43
N GLN A 197 39.59 47.41 6.89
CA GLN A 197 38.30 48.11 6.83
C GLN A 197 37.77 48.28 5.40
N GLN A 198 38.67 48.56 4.43
CA GLN A 198 38.28 48.64 3.01
C GLN A 198 37.89 47.27 2.45
N MET A 199 38.56 46.21 2.89
CA MET A 199 38.24 44.83 2.50
C MET A 199 36.89 44.40 3.07
N ASP A 200 36.63 44.68 4.35
CA ASP A 200 35.37 44.36 5.03
C ASP A 200 34.19 45.06 4.33
N ALA A 201 34.31 46.36 4.07
CA ALA A 201 33.29 47.13 3.35
C ALA A 201 33.08 46.66 1.90
N ALA A 202 34.15 46.26 1.21
CA ALA A 202 34.06 45.73 -0.16
C ALA A 202 33.36 44.36 -0.21
N VAL A 203 33.70 43.47 0.72
CA VAL A 203 33.08 42.14 0.83
C VAL A 203 31.64 42.26 1.27
N GLU A 204 31.33 43.09 2.27
CA GLU A 204 29.95 43.33 2.73
C GLU A 204 29.08 43.89 1.60
N GLY A 205 29.58 44.89 0.86
CA GLY A 205 28.86 45.50 -0.26
C GLY A 205 28.61 44.52 -1.42
N SER A 206 29.54 43.61 -1.70
CA SER A 206 29.37 42.58 -2.73
C SER A 206 28.43 41.46 -2.26
N ALA A 207 28.63 40.98 -1.03
CA ALA A 207 27.81 39.93 -0.42
C ALA A 207 26.34 40.35 -0.39
N LYS A 208 26.01 41.55 0.11
CA LYS A 208 24.62 42.07 0.18
C LYS A 208 23.90 42.06 -1.17
N LYS A 209 24.60 42.34 -2.28
CA LYS A 209 23.99 42.36 -3.63
C LYS A 209 23.60 40.98 -4.14
N MET A 210 24.39 39.94 -3.82
CA MET A 210 24.16 38.57 -4.30
C MET A 210 23.50 37.65 -3.27
N MET A 211 23.39 38.11 -2.01
CA MET A 211 22.80 37.39 -0.89
C MET A 211 21.37 36.95 -1.17
N ASN A 212 20.53 37.85 -1.70
CA ASN A 212 19.13 37.53 -1.99
C ASN A 212 19.03 36.36 -2.99
N ALA A 213 19.78 36.40 -4.09
CA ALA A 213 19.75 35.34 -5.10
C ALA A 213 20.23 33.98 -4.54
N ALA A 214 21.29 33.97 -3.73
CA ALA A 214 21.82 32.74 -3.12
C ALA A 214 20.86 32.14 -2.08
N VAL A 215 20.29 32.98 -1.21
CA VAL A 215 19.33 32.57 -0.16
C VAL A 215 18.05 32.00 -0.77
N PHE A 216 17.46 32.70 -1.74
CA PHE A 216 16.24 32.21 -2.41
C PHE A 216 16.48 30.90 -3.14
N GLY A 217 17.65 30.75 -3.78
CA GLY A 217 18.09 29.49 -4.37
C GLY A 217 18.08 28.33 -3.39
N GLN A 218 18.75 28.49 -2.24
CA GLN A 218 18.82 27.47 -1.20
C GLN A 218 17.46 27.17 -0.55
N ILE A 219 16.61 28.18 -0.38
CA ILE A 219 15.22 27.99 0.12
C ILE A 219 14.38 27.18 -0.89
N ILE A 220 14.53 27.42 -2.20
CA ILE A 220 13.85 26.64 -3.23
C ILE A 220 14.30 25.18 -3.16
N ILE A 221 15.61 24.91 -3.06
CA ILE A 221 16.11 23.54 -2.91
C ILE A 221 15.54 22.90 -1.63
N LEU A 222 15.50 23.62 -0.50
CA LEU A 222 14.91 23.11 0.75
C LEU A 222 13.42 22.74 0.60
N ILE A 223 12.62 23.63 -0.03
CA ILE A 223 11.17 23.43 -0.18
C ILE A 223 10.86 22.28 -1.14
N VAL A 224 11.71 22.05 -2.14
CA VAL A 224 11.60 20.90 -3.05
C VAL A 224 11.70 19.55 -2.33
N TYR A 225 12.42 19.47 -1.20
CA TYR A 225 12.48 18.26 -0.38
C TYR A 225 11.29 18.10 0.58
N LEU A 226 10.49 19.14 0.81
CA LEU A 226 9.35 19.10 1.74
C LEU A 226 8.26 18.09 1.31
N PRO A 227 7.85 18.00 0.03
CA PRO A 227 6.92 16.97 -0.42
C PRO A 227 7.42 15.54 -0.19
N ILE A 228 8.73 15.29 -0.22
CA ILE A 228 9.31 13.97 0.07
C ILE A 228 9.05 13.58 1.54
N LEU A 229 8.98 14.55 2.46
CA LEU A 229 8.61 14.30 3.86
C LEU A 229 7.17 13.81 4.02
N SER A 230 6.30 14.03 3.02
CA SER A 230 4.91 13.56 3.04
C SER A 230 4.76 12.08 2.72
N LEU A 231 5.75 11.45 2.08
CA LEU A 231 5.76 10.02 1.75
C LEU A 231 5.54 9.18 3.01
N GLN A 232 4.67 8.18 2.98
CA GLN A 232 4.34 7.34 4.14
C GLN A 232 4.85 5.90 3.92
N GLY A 233 4.47 4.94 4.77
CA GLY A 233 4.80 3.54 4.55
C GLY A 233 6.31 3.24 4.46
N ILE A 234 6.68 2.39 3.50
CA ILE A 234 8.05 1.91 3.31
C ILE A 234 8.92 2.98 2.66
N GLU A 235 8.43 3.61 1.60
CA GLU A 235 9.15 4.67 0.90
C GLU A 235 9.39 5.88 1.82
N GLY A 236 8.46 6.18 2.74
CA GLY A 236 8.64 7.17 3.78
C GLY A 236 9.77 6.80 4.77
N LYS A 237 9.82 5.55 5.25
CA LYS A 237 10.92 5.09 6.12
C LYS A 237 12.28 5.13 5.42
N MET A 238 12.30 4.97 4.10
CA MET A 238 13.52 4.96 3.29
C MET A 238 13.99 6.37 2.92
N PHE A 239 13.10 7.25 2.44
CA PHE A 239 13.49 8.55 1.86
C PHE A 239 13.27 9.76 2.78
N ARG A 240 12.47 9.67 3.87
CA ARG A 240 12.37 10.78 4.84
C ARG A 240 13.70 11.10 5.53
N PRO A 241 14.48 10.11 6.05
CA PRO A 241 15.76 10.39 6.68
C PRO A 241 16.75 11.09 5.72
N MET A 242 16.69 10.72 4.44
CA MET A 242 17.46 11.33 3.37
C MET A 242 17.08 12.81 3.18
N ALA A 243 15.80 13.10 2.99
CA ALA A 243 15.30 14.46 2.81
C ALA A 243 15.60 15.36 4.03
N GLN A 244 15.47 14.82 5.26
CA GLN A 244 15.83 15.52 6.49
C GLN A 244 17.32 15.86 6.54
N THR A 245 18.19 14.90 6.22
CA THR A 245 19.65 15.09 6.29
C THR A 245 20.12 16.14 5.29
N VAL A 246 19.64 16.07 4.05
CA VAL A 246 19.94 17.08 3.01
C VAL A 246 19.38 18.44 3.40
N SER A 247 18.15 18.50 3.94
CA SER A 247 17.55 19.74 4.44
C SER A 247 18.39 20.38 5.55
N PHE A 248 18.86 19.59 6.53
CA PHE A 248 19.74 20.09 7.59
C PHE A 248 21.08 20.58 7.06
N ALA A 249 21.66 19.87 6.09
CA ALA A 249 22.91 20.30 5.45
C ALA A 249 22.75 21.62 4.69
N ILE A 250 21.64 21.80 3.95
CA ILE A 250 21.34 23.05 3.24
C ILE A 250 21.08 24.20 4.21
N ILE A 251 20.34 23.96 5.31
CA ILE A 251 20.13 24.99 6.35
C ILE A 251 21.48 25.41 6.97
N GLY A 252 22.34 24.43 7.28
CA GLY A 252 23.69 24.71 7.77
C GLY A 252 24.51 25.50 6.75
N ALA A 253 24.48 25.11 5.48
CA ALA A 253 25.15 25.80 4.39
C ALA A 253 24.64 27.24 4.17
N LEU A 254 23.33 27.45 4.28
CA LEU A 254 22.69 28.75 4.22
C LEU A 254 23.20 29.67 5.34
N ILE A 255 23.18 29.19 6.58
CA ILE A 255 23.69 29.94 7.75
C ILE A 255 25.17 30.31 7.53
N LEU A 256 25.99 29.35 7.07
CA LEU A 256 27.42 29.56 6.82
C LEU A 256 27.67 30.53 5.66
N SER A 257 26.87 30.48 4.59
CA SER A 257 27.00 31.40 3.45
C SER A 257 26.68 32.84 3.81
N LEU A 258 25.81 33.05 4.82
CA LEU A 258 25.43 34.38 5.30
C LEU A 258 26.42 34.96 6.33
N THR A 259 27.09 34.09 7.08
CA THR A 259 27.92 34.49 8.24
C THR A 259 29.40 34.21 7.99
N TYR A 260 29.76 32.93 7.97
CA TYR A 260 31.14 32.45 7.90
C TYR A 260 31.84 32.79 6.57
N ILE A 261 31.18 32.62 5.43
CA ILE A 261 31.81 32.80 4.11
C ILE A 261 32.21 34.25 3.83
N PRO A 262 31.36 35.27 4.05
CA PRO A 262 31.76 36.67 3.91
C PRO A 262 32.91 37.03 4.87
N MET A 263 32.82 36.61 6.14
CA MET A 263 33.86 36.87 7.13
C MET A 263 35.22 36.29 6.72
N MET A 264 35.25 35.01 6.32
CA MET A 264 36.48 34.35 5.88
C MET A 264 37.03 34.94 4.59
N SER A 265 36.15 35.37 3.67
CA SER A 265 36.55 36.06 2.45
C SER A 265 37.27 37.37 2.76
N ALA A 266 36.77 38.17 3.71
CA ALA A 266 37.41 39.41 4.12
C ALA A 266 38.76 39.21 4.82
N LEU A 267 38.92 38.11 5.56
CA LEU A 267 40.15 37.80 6.31
C LEU A 267 41.24 37.13 5.44
N PHE A 268 40.89 36.16 4.60
CA PHE A 268 41.85 35.27 3.93
C PHE A 268 42.11 35.59 2.44
N LEU A 269 41.21 36.31 1.75
CA LEU A 269 41.47 36.72 0.37
C LEU A 269 42.66 37.69 0.31
N SER A 270 43.37 37.67 -0.82
CA SER A 270 44.55 38.51 -1.02
C SER A 270 44.17 39.98 -1.08
N LYS A 271 44.80 40.81 -0.24
CA LYS A 271 44.67 42.28 -0.23
C LYS A 271 45.47 42.96 -1.35
N LYS A 272 46.20 42.19 -2.17
CA LYS A 272 46.97 42.69 -3.32
C LYS A 272 46.10 42.67 -4.58
N PRO A 273 46.21 43.67 -5.47
CA PRO A 273 45.48 43.69 -6.73
C PRO A 273 45.82 42.46 -7.59
N ILE A 274 44.79 41.88 -8.21
CA ILE A 274 44.88 40.67 -9.03
C ILE A 274 45.51 41.06 -10.37
N GLN A 275 46.77 40.66 -10.61
CA GLN A 275 47.56 41.18 -11.74
C GLN A 275 48.06 40.11 -12.74
N LYS A 276 47.53 38.87 -12.71
CA LYS A 276 47.88 37.83 -13.71
C LYS A 276 46.66 37.02 -14.15
N ASN A 277 46.60 36.71 -15.45
CA ASN A 277 45.67 35.75 -16.03
C ASN A 277 45.94 34.36 -15.42
N ASN A 278 45.02 33.88 -14.59
CA ASN A 278 45.15 32.58 -13.94
C ASN A 278 44.74 31.45 -14.91
N ILE A 279 45.00 30.20 -14.51
CA ILE A 279 44.62 29.00 -15.28
C ILE A 279 43.10 29.01 -15.57
N SER A 280 42.29 29.42 -14.60
CA SER A 280 40.84 29.63 -14.76
C SER A 280 40.51 30.59 -15.91
N ASP A 281 41.19 31.74 -16.00
CA ASP A 281 40.91 32.74 -17.03
C ASP A 281 41.23 32.21 -18.44
N LYS A 282 42.26 31.37 -18.58
CA LYS A 282 42.59 30.70 -19.85
C LYS A 282 41.53 29.67 -20.25
N VAL A 283 41.12 28.82 -19.30
CA VAL A 283 40.07 27.82 -19.52
C VAL A 283 38.75 28.49 -19.89
N MET A 284 38.36 29.54 -19.16
CA MET A 284 37.14 30.28 -19.44
C MET A 284 37.21 31.09 -20.73
N ALA A 285 38.37 31.64 -21.11
CA ALA A 285 38.54 32.29 -22.41
C ALA A 285 38.36 31.29 -23.55
N TYR A 286 38.85 30.05 -23.41
CA TYR A 286 38.62 28.97 -24.38
C TYR A 286 37.13 28.59 -24.46
N ILE A 287 36.48 28.38 -23.31
CA ILE A 287 35.05 28.08 -23.25
C ILE A 287 34.21 29.22 -23.85
N GLN A 288 34.53 30.48 -23.55
CA GLN A 288 33.88 31.66 -24.14
C GLN A 288 34.09 31.73 -25.65
N LYS A 289 35.30 31.42 -26.15
CA LYS A 289 35.60 31.38 -27.59
C LYS A 289 34.75 30.33 -28.32
N MET A 290 34.44 29.22 -27.67
CA MET A 290 33.55 28.17 -28.22
C MET A 290 32.06 28.52 -28.07
N TYR A 291 31.68 29.13 -26.95
CA TYR A 291 30.30 29.45 -26.60
C TYR A 291 29.75 30.67 -27.36
N LEU A 292 30.54 31.74 -27.53
CA LEU A 292 30.07 32.97 -28.20
C LEU A 292 29.57 32.73 -29.64
N PRO A 293 30.27 31.96 -30.50
CA PRO A 293 29.77 31.61 -31.84
C PRO A 293 28.44 30.84 -31.77
N LEU A 294 28.34 29.88 -30.84
CA LEU A 294 27.13 29.08 -30.62
C LEU A 294 25.95 29.98 -30.22
N LEU A 295 26.18 30.94 -29.33
CA LEU A 295 25.17 31.91 -28.89
C LEU A 295 24.76 32.85 -30.03
N HIS A 296 25.70 33.36 -30.83
CA HIS A 296 25.37 34.22 -31.97
C HIS A 296 24.59 33.48 -33.05
N TRP A 297 24.93 32.21 -33.31
CA TRP A 297 24.19 31.35 -34.23
C TRP A 297 22.79 31.05 -33.72
N SER A 298 22.64 30.73 -32.42
CA SER A 298 21.34 30.47 -31.81
C SER A 298 20.44 31.71 -31.78
N LEU A 299 21.01 32.92 -31.58
CA LEU A 299 20.29 34.20 -31.65
C LEU A 299 19.73 34.49 -33.05
N LYS A 300 20.45 34.14 -34.13
CA LYS A 300 19.96 34.29 -35.52
C LYS A 300 18.83 33.31 -35.83
N MET A 301 18.92 32.07 -35.34
CA MET A 301 17.97 30.98 -35.62
C MET A 301 17.03 30.70 -34.43
N LYS A 302 16.66 31.74 -33.68
CA LYS A 302 15.97 31.62 -32.37
C LYS A 302 14.71 30.75 -32.37
N TYR A 303 13.88 30.82 -33.41
CA TYR A 303 12.65 30.01 -33.51
C TYR A 303 12.96 28.53 -33.73
N ILE A 304 13.97 28.21 -34.54
CA ILE A 304 14.36 26.82 -34.85
C ILE A 304 14.93 26.14 -33.60
N VAL A 305 15.79 26.84 -32.85
CA VAL A 305 16.40 26.31 -31.62
C VAL A 305 15.35 26.03 -30.54
N VAL A 306 14.41 26.96 -30.34
CA VAL A 306 13.30 26.75 -29.38
C VAL A 306 12.38 25.61 -29.83
N SER A 307 12.02 25.54 -31.12
CA SER A 307 11.22 24.42 -31.66
C SER A 307 11.93 23.08 -31.51
N PHE A 308 13.24 23.01 -31.72
CA PHE A 308 14.02 21.80 -31.51
C PHE A 308 13.99 21.35 -30.04
N ALA A 309 14.16 22.28 -29.09
CA ALA A 309 14.05 21.97 -27.67
C ALA A 309 12.66 21.43 -27.29
N ILE A 310 11.58 21.97 -27.86
CA ILE A 310 10.21 21.48 -27.66
C ILE A 310 10.01 20.07 -28.23
N ILE A 311 10.56 19.80 -29.43
CA ILE A 311 10.52 18.46 -30.03
C ILE A 311 11.26 17.46 -29.14
N LEU A 312 12.44 17.83 -28.64
CA LEU A 312 13.25 16.99 -27.76
C LEU A 312 12.50 16.69 -26.44
N LEU A 313 11.79 17.69 -25.90
CA LEU A 313 10.90 17.51 -24.75
C LEU A 313 9.76 16.53 -25.06
N ALA A 314 9.11 16.64 -26.22
CA ALA A 314 8.03 15.73 -26.63
C ALA A 314 8.53 14.29 -26.79
N ILE A 315 9.73 14.10 -27.35
CA ILE A 315 10.39 12.79 -27.46
C ILE A 315 10.69 12.24 -26.06
N ALA A 316 11.27 13.05 -25.17
CA ALA A 316 11.55 12.64 -23.80
C ALA A 316 10.27 12.24 -23.03
N ALA A 317 9.17 13.00 -23.19
CA ALA A 317 7.88 12.67 -22.59
C ALA A 317 7.30 11.36 -23.14
N LEU A 318 7.42 11.12 -24.44
CA LEU A 318 7.00 9.86 -25.07
C LEU A 318 7.80 8.67 -24.54
N ILE A 319 9.13 8.80 -24.47
CA ILE A 319 10.03 7.78 -23.90
C ILE A 319 9.64 7.51 -22.44
N PHE A 320 9.47 8.56 -21.63
CA PHE A 320 9.09 8.45 -20.23
C PHE A 320 7.75 7.73 -20.05
N SER A 321 6.74 8.03 -20.89
CA SER A 321 5.42 7.35 -20.84
C SER A 321 5.47 5.85 -21.13
N ARG A 322 6.54 5.39 -21.80
CA ARG A 322 6.76 3.97 -22.15
C ARG A 322 7.80 3.30 -21.25
N MET A 323 8.41 4.04 -20.33
CA MET A 323 9.44 3.51 -19.45
C MET A 323 8.82 2.61 -18.39
N GLY A 324 9.46 1.48 -18.15
CA GLY A 324 9.06 0.53 -17.12
C GLY A 324 9.20 1.09 -15.71
N GLY A 325 8.52 0.46 -14.75
CA GLY A 325 8.51 0.87 -13.34
C GLY A 325 8.90 -0.24 -12.37
N GLU A 326 9.75 0.08 -11.40
CA GLU A 326 10.10 -0.78 -10.27
C GLU A 326 10.06 0.02 -8.96
N PHE A 327 9.80 -0.63 -7.81
CA PHE A 327 9.72 0.10 -6.54
C PHE A 327 11.08 0.68 -6.15
N ILE A 328 12.05 -0.20 -5.87
CA ILE A 328 13.42 0.15 -5.49
C ILE A 328 14.34 -0.92 -6.09
N PRO A 329 15.52 -0.56 -6.62
CA PRO A 329 16.50 -1.54 -7.08
C PRO A 329 16.89 -2.52 -5.97
N GLN A 330 17.16 -3.77 -6.35
CA GLN A 330 17.55 -4.80 -5.38
C GLN A 330 18.91 -4.48 -4.75
N LEU A 331 18.95 -4.41 -3.42
CA LEU A 331 20.17 -4.21 -2.64
C LEU A 331 20.98 -5.51 -2.61
N GLN A 332 22.29 -5.46 -2.92
CA GLN A 332 23.17 -6.62 -2.79
C GLN A 332 23.68 -6.75 -1.35
N GLU A 333 23.20 -7.77 -0.63
CA GLU A 333 23.61 -8.11 0.74
C GLU A 333 24.93 -8.88 0.78
N GLY A 334 25.22 -9.63 -0.29
CA GLY A 334 26.43 -10.41 -0.46
C GLY A 334 26.34 -11.86 -0.01
N ASP A 335 25.31 -12.26 0.72
CA ASP A 335 24.99 -13.65 1.05
C ASP A 335 23.73 -14.08 0.27
N TYR A 336 23.51 -15.39 0.09
CA TYR A 336 22.28 -15.91 -0.52
C TYR A 336 21.38 -16.58 0.51
N ALA A 337 20.08 -16.58 0.22
CA ALA A 337 19.11 -17.47 0.82
C ALA A 337 18.44 -18.26 -0.30
N PHE A 338 18.55 -19.59 -0.26
CA PHE A 338 17.78 -20.45 -1.15
C PHE A 338 16.58 -21.00 -0.40
N HIS A 339 15.39 -20.67 -0.89
CA HIS A 339 14.17 -21.27 -0.39
C HIS A 339 13.95 -22.59 -1.12
N CYS A 340 13.90 -23.67 -0.37
CA CYS A 340 13.78 -25.05 -0.82
C CYS A 340 12.43 -25.59 -0.35
N ILE A 341 11.59 -26.01 -1.29
CA ILE A 341 10.22 -26.47 -0.99
C ILE A 341 10.04 -27.86 -1.57
N LEU A 342 9.69 -28.81 -0.70
CA LEU A 342 9.37 -30.18 -1.04
C LEU A 342 7.86 -30.35 -1.29
N PRO A 343 7.43 -31.48 -1.88
CA PRO A 343 6.02 -31.78 -2.01
C PRO A 343 5.27 -31.79 -0.66
N GLN A 344 4.00 -31.40 -0.70
CA GLN A 344 3.14 -31.38 0.48
C GLN A 344 3.03 -32.76 1.14
N GLY A 345 3.04 -32.79 2.48
CA GLY A 345 3.03 -34.03 3.25
C GLY A 345 4.38 -34.72 3.43
N THR A 346 5.48 -34.10 2.97
CA THR A 346 6.83 -34.62 3.24
C THR A 346 7.15 -34.54 4.73
N SER A 347 7.75 -35.60 5.27
CA SER A 347 8.15 -35.64 6.69
C SER A 347 9.32 -34.70 6.96
N LEU A 348 9.39 -34.15 8.18
CA LEU A 348 10.51 -33.29 8.60
C LEU A 348 11.87 -33.98 8.38
N THR A 349 11.97 -35.28 8.68
CA THR A 349 13.20 -36.06 8.48
C THR A 349 13.64 -36.08 7.02
N GLN A 350 12.70 -36.28 6.08
CA GLN A 350 12.99 -36.28 4.65
C GLN A 350 13.38 -34.88 4.16
N SER A 351 12.71 -33.83 4.66
CA SER A 351 13.07 -32.43 4.37
C SER A 351 14.49 -32.11 4.84
N VAL A 352 14.88 -32.57 6.03
CA VAL A 352 16.23 -32.40 6.58
C VAL A 352 17.27 -33.10 5.71
N GLU A 353 17.06 -34.35 5.30
CA GLU A 353 18.01 -35.05 4.42
C GLU A 353 18.15 -34.36 3.06
N THR A 354 17.02 -33.93 2.47
CA THR A 354 17.01 -33.22 1.18
C THR A 354 17.73 -31.87 1.30
N SER A 355 17.49 -31.15 2.41
CA SER A 355 18.20 -29.91 2.77
C SER A 355 19.70 -30.14 2.92
N MET A 356 20.14 -31.24 3.55
CA MET A 356 21.56 -31.61 3.64
C MET A 356 22.15 -31.98 2.28
N GLN A 357 21.42 -32.69 1.42
CA GLN A 357 21.86 -32.99 0.06
C GLN A 357 22.07 -31.71 -0.76
N ALA A 358 21.10 -30.79 -0.75
CA ALA A 358 21.22 -29.48 -1.38
C ALA A 358 22.40 -28.68 -0.79
N SER A 359 22.60 -28.77 0.53
CA SER A 359 23.71 -28.12 1.22
C SER A 359 25.07 -28.63 0.75
N ARG A 360 25.24 -29.95 0.58
CA ARG A 360 26.48 -30.56 0.06
C ARG A 360 26.77 -30.09 -1.38
N ILE A 361 25.75 -30.00 -2.22
CA ILE A 361 25.87 -29.50 -3.59
C ILE A 361 26.33 -28.04 -3.60
N ILE A 362 25.68 -27.16 -2.84
CA ILE A 362 26.05 -25.75 -2.77
C ILE A 362 27.44 -25.58 -2.14
N LYS A 363 27.77 -26.36 -1.12
CA LYS A 363 29.07 -26.31 -0.44
C LYS A 363 30.24 -26.71 -1.34
N SER A 364 30.00 -27.41 -2.44
CA SER A 364 31.02 -27.73 -3.45
C SER A 364 31.59 -26.48 -4.17
N PHE A 365 30.87 -25.36 -4.14
CA PHE A 365 31.36 -24.10 -4.71
C PHE A 365 32.42 -23.46 -3.82
N PRO A 366 33.60 -23.08 -4.37
CA PRO A 366 34.71 -22.53 -3.57
C PRO A 366 34.39 -21.18 -2.92
N GLU A 367 33.39 -20.46 -3.43
CA GLU A 367 32.88 -19.20 -2.88
C GLU A 367 32.14 -19.36 -1.55
N VAL A 368 31.63 -20.54 -1.22
CA VAL A 368 30.76 -20.76 -0.05
C VAL A 368 31.60 -20.98 1.21
N LYS A 369 31.51 -20.03 2.15
CA LYS A 369 32.19 -20.10 3.46
C LYS A 369 31.52 -21.12 4.37
N MET A 370 30.21 -21.00 4.56
CA MET A 370 29.40 -21.90 5.37
C MET A 370 27.97 -21.90 4.87
N LEU A 371 27.22 -22.94 5.22
CA LEU A 371 25.83 -23.10 4.85
C LEU A 371 25.02 -23.59 6.03
N VAL A 372 23.93 -22.90 6.33
CA VAL A 372 22.99 -23.27 7.39
C VAL A 372 21.61 -23.48 6.79
N GLY A 373 21.10 -24.70 6.89
CA GLY A 373 19.74 -25.03 6.47
C GLY A 373 18.79 -24.95 7.65
N LYS A 374 17.74 -24.13 7.55
CA LYS A 374 16.66 -24.08 8.53
C LYS A 374 15.43 -24.76 7.94
N THR A 375 14.95 -25.82 8.55
CA THR A 375 13.79 -26.59 8.07
C THR A 375 12.65 -26.47 9.06
N GLY A 376 11.43 -26.20 8.61
CA GLY A 376 10.27 -26.02 9.49
C GLY A 376 10.36 -24.80 10.44
N SER A 377 9.48 -24.77 11.45
CA SER A 377 9.34 -23.64 12.38
C SER A 377 10.29 -23.74 13.56
N ALA A 378 10.73 -22.57 14.06
CA ALA A 378 11.41 -22.46 15.35
C ALA A 378 10.42 -22.61 16.52
N GLU A 379 10.95 -22.85 17.73
CA GLU A 379 10.16 -22.99 18.97
C GLU A 379 9.38 -21.72 19.33
N VAL A 380 9.96 -20.54 19.07
CA VAL A 380 9.22 -19.28 19.04
C VAL A 380 8.83 -19.02 17.57
N PRO A 381 7.56 -19.22 17.18
CA PRO A 381 7.14 -19.19 15.79
C PRO A 381 6.96 -17.74 15.31
N THR A 382 8.05 -16.99 15.19
CA THR A 382 8.05 -15.71 14.47
C THR A 382 7.87 -15.89 12.98
N ASP A 383 8.15 -17.10 12.49
CA ASP A 383 7.96 -17.55 11.11
C ASP A 383 7.36 -18.97 11.15
N PRO A 384 6.05 -19.13 10.88
CA PRO A 384 5.38 -20.43 10.88
C PRO A 384 5.66 -21.20 9.57
N MET A 385 6.94 -21.55 9.36
CA MET A 385 7.35 -22.30 8.16
C MET A 385 6.93 -23.78 8.27
N PRO A 386 6.31 -24.36 7.23
CA PRO A 386 5.86 -25.75 7.28
C PRO A 386 7.04 -26.75 7.20
N PRO A 387 6.87 -28.02 7.63
CA PRO A 387 7.95 -29.01 7.68
C PRO A 387 8.61 -29.35 6.34
N GLU A 388 7.89 -29.20 5.22
CA GLU A 388 8.37 -29.42 3.86
C GLU A 388 9.16 -28.24 3.28
N ALA A 389 9.24 -27.11 4.00
CA ALA A 389 9.98 -25.94 3.58
C ALA A 389 11.29 -25.79 4.35
N SER A 390 12.35 -25.41 3.62
CA SER A 390 13.69 -25.17 4.14
C SER A 390 14.27 -23.87 3.59
N ASP A 391 14.86 -23.06 4.46
CA ASP A 391 15.65 -21.88 4.08
C ASP A 391 17.14 -22.22 4.22
N LEU A 392 17.85 -22.32 3.09
CA LEU A 392 19.30 -22.53 3.05
C LEU A 392 20.00 -21.17 3.02
N ILE A 393 20.56 -20.76 4.15
CA ILE A 393 21.36 -19.54 4.26
C ILE A 393 22.80 -19.86 3.87
N VAL A 394 23.24 -19.27 2.75
CA VAL A 394 24.55 -19.49 2.16
C VAL A 394 25.41 -18.27 2.40
N VAL A 395 26.39 -18.42 3.29
CA VAL A 395 27.32 -17.35 3.64
C VAL A 395 28.51 -17.42 2.69
N LEU A 396 28.77 -16.34 1.98
CA LEU A 396 29.81 -16.30 0.95
C LEU A 396 31.12 -15.74 1.50
N LYS A 397 32.22 -16.13 0.87
CA LYS A 397 33.51 -15.46 1.03
C LYS A 397 33.44 -14.05 0.44
N PRO A 398 34.33 -13.14 0.88
CA PRO A 398 34.48 -11.84 0.26
C PRO A 398 34.63 -11.95 -1.25
N LYS A 399 34.01 -11.02 -1.99
CA LYS A 399 33.95 -11.04 -3.47
C LYS A 399 35.32 -11.15 -4.14
N ASN A 400 36.36 -10.62 -3.51
CA ASN A 400 37.74 -10.64 -4.02
C ASN A 400 38.34 -12.06 -4.04
N GLU A 401 37.76 -13.01 -3.32
CA GLU A 401 38.20 -14.41 -3.25
C GLU A 401 37.42 -15.34 -4.18
N TRP A 402 36.50 -14.80 -4.98
CA TRP A 402 35.66 -15.58 -5.89
C TRP A 402 36.48 -16.12 -7.07
N LYS A 403 36.25 -17.39 -7.45
CA LYS A 403 37.03 -18.10 -8.48
C LYS A 403 36.20 -18.48 -9.71
N THR A 404 34.91 -18.73 -9.53
CA THR A 404 33.98 -19.25 -10.55
C THR A 404 33.45 -18.15 -11.46
N THR A 405 32.99 -17.05 -10.86
CA THR A 405 32.47 -15.88 -11.58
C THR A 405 32.58 -14.64 -10.70
N ASN A 406 32.69 -13.46 -11.30
CA ASN A 406 32.66 -12.18 -10.58
C ASN A 406 31.24 -11.57 -10.51
N ASP A 407 30.29 -12.18 -11.22
CA ASP A 407 28.90 -11.75 -11.27
C ASP A 407 28.07 -12.50 -10.23
N TYR A 408 27.48 -11.72 -9.31
CA TYR A 408 26.61 -12.20 -8.22
C TYR A 408 25.41 -12.97 -8.79
N ASN A 409 24.65 -12.40 -9.71
CA ASN A 409 23.44 -13.04 -10.24
C ASN A 409 23.76 -14.32 -11.03
N LYS A 410 24.90 -14.33 -11.73
CA LYS A 410 25.38 -15.50 -12.46
C LYS A 410 25.78 -16.65 -11.53
N LEU A 411 26.39 -16.36 -10.37
CA LEU A 411 26.75 -17.38 -9.38
C LEU A 411 25.51 -18.07 -8.83
N ALA A 412 24.46 -17.31 -8.48
CA ALA A 412 23.19 -17.88 -8.02
C ALA A 412 22.53 -18.76 -9.09
N ALA A 413 22.57 -18.36 -10.36
CA ALA A 413 22.05 -19.16 -11.46
C ALA A 413 22.79 -20.50 -11.63
N LEU A 414 24.13 -20.50 -11.51
CA LEU A 414 24.93 -21.74 -11.57
C LEU A 414 24.64 -22.67 -10.39
N MET A 415 24.40 -22.12 -9.19
CA MET A 415 23.98 -22.91 -8.03
C MET A 415 22.61 -23.54 -8.25
N LEU A 416 21.63 -22.78 -8.76
CA LEU A 416 20.30 -23.30 -9.08
C LEU A 416 20.36 -24.42 -10.13
N GLU A 417 21.12 -24.24 -11.21
CA GLU A 417 21.31 -25.27 -12.24
C GLU A 417 21.88 -26.58 -11.66
N LYS A 418 22.79 -26.49 -10.69
CA LYS A 418 23.32 -27.69 -9.99
C LYS A 418 22.30 -28.33 -9.05
N LEU A 419 21.33 -27.58 -8.54
CA LEU A 419 20.29 -28.09 -7.64
C LEU A 419 19.16 -28.81 -8.39
N GLU A 420 19.01 -28.61 -9.71
CA GLU A 420 18.01 -29.31 -10.55
C GLU A 420 18.16 -30.85 -10.55
N VAL A 421 19.31 -31.37 -10.07
CA VAL A 421 19.54 -32.81 -9.89
C VAL A 421 18.61 -33.43 -8.84
N ILE A 422 18.06 -32.64 -7.92
CA ILE A 422 17.14 -33.12 -6.88
C ILE A 422 15.70 -33.09 -7.42
N PRO A 423 15.08 -34.25 -7.71
CA PRO A 423 13.79 -34.28 -8.37
C PRO A 423 12.66 -33.85 -7.42
N GLY A 424 11.69 -33.10 -7.95
CA GLY A 424 10.47 -32.74 -7.22
C GLY A 424 10.65 -31.63 -6.16
N VAL A 425 11.80 -30.97 -6.13
CA VAL A 425 12.09 -29.88 -5.19
C VAL A 425 12.15 -28.55 -5.94
N PHE A 426 11.46 -27.54 -5.41
CA PHE A 426 11.51 -26.19 -5.95
C PHE A 426 12.57 -25.37 -5.20
N PHE A 427 13.48 -24.75 -5.95
CA PHE A 427 14.51 -23.87 -5.41
C PHE A 427 14.33 -22.44 -5.91
N GLU A 428 14.34 -21.50 -4.97
CA GLU A 428 14.28 -20.08 -5.28
C GLU A 428 15.46 -19.35 -4.65
N ALA A 429 16.23 -18.64 -5.49
CA ALA A 429 17.32 -17.79 -5.02
C ALA A 429 16.79 -16.42 -4.56
N SER A 430 17.18 -16.01 -3.36
CA SER A 430 16.92 -14.71 -2.76
C SER A 430 18.08 -14.30 -1.86
N GLN A 431 17.86 -13.30 -1.02
CA GLN A 431 18.82 -12.80 -0.03
C GLN A 431 18.18 -12.80 1.37
N PRO A 432 18.96 -13.00 2.45
CA PRO A 432 18.38 -13.16 3.79
C PRO A 432 17.49 -12.00 4.26
N ILE A 433 17.88 -10.74 4.05
CA ILE A 433 17.07 -9.57 4.45
C ILE A 433 15.94 -9.35 3.44
N GLN A 434 16.21 -9.43 2.13
CA GLN A 434 15.20 -9.27 1.07
C GLN A 434 14.04 -10.26 1.23
N MET A 435 14.35 -11.54 1.43
CA MET A 435 13.36 -12.60 1.63
C MET A 435 12.43 -12.27 2.81
N ARG A 436 13.02 -11.86 3.94
CA ARG A 436 12.26 -11.52 5.15
C ARG A 436 11.50 -10.21 5.02
N PHE A 437 12.04 -9.25 4.29
CA PHE A 437 11.38 -7.98 4.02
C PHE A 437 10.14 -8.18 3.15
N ASN A 438 10.24 -8.95 2.08
CA ASN A 438 9.12 -9.28 1.19
C ASN A 438 8.00 -10.01 1.95
N GLU A 439 8.38 -11.03 2.72
CA GLU A 439 7.46 -11.85 3.53
C GLU A 439 6.70 -11.00 4.56
N LEU A 440 7.40 -10.18 5.34
CA LEU A 440 6.78 -9.32 6.35
C LEU A 440 5.89 -8.23 5.75
N MET A 441 6.20 -7.77 4.53
CA MET A 441 5.45 -6.68 3.91
C MET A 441 4.18 -7.13 3.21
N THR A 442 4.25 -8.24 2.48
CA THR A 442 3.20 -8.62 1.53
C THR A 442 2.65 -10.02 1.76
N GLY A 443 3.22 -10.74 2.74
CA GLY A 443 2.89 -12.13 3.04
C GLY A 443 3.40 -13.11 1.98
N VAL A 444 4.23 -12.65 1.04
CA VAL A 444 4.78 -13.43 -0.07
C VAL A 444 6.27 -13.12 -0.20
N ARG A 445 7.07 -14.11 -0.57
CA ARG A 445 8.54 -13.97 -0.64
C ARG A 445 9.01 -13.42 -1.99
N GLN A 446 8.20 -13.62 -3.04
CA GLN A 446 8.51 -13.23 -4.42
C GLN A 446 8.25 -11.75 -4.71
N ASP A 447 8.86 -11.23 -5.78
CA ASP A 447 8.72 -9.84 -6.23
C ASP A 447 7.26 -9.48 -6.58
N VAL A 448 6.51 -10.42 -7.16
CA VAL A 448 5.11 -10.25 -7.56
C VAL A 448 4.28 -11.44 -7.11
N ALA A 449 3.08 -11.16 -6.59
CA ALA A 449 2.09 -12.18 -6.27
C ALA A 449 0.75 -11.89 -6.93
N VAL A 450 0.23 -12.85 -7.69
CA VAL A 450 -1.16 -12.85 -8.15
C VAL A 450 -1.98 -13.61 -7.12
N LYS A 451 -2.83 -12.88 -6.39
CA LYS A 451 -3.73 -13.41 -5.37
C LYS A 451 -5.09 -13.69 -5.98
N ILE A 452 -5.65 -14.88 -5.76
CA ILE A 452 -7.04 -15.21 -6.13
C ILE A 452 -7.84 -15.31 -4.85
N PHE A 453 -8.87 -14.48 -4.72
CA PHE A 453 -9.78 -14.49 -3.58
C PHE A 453 -11.05 -15.27 -3.93
N GLY A 454 -11.59 -16.00 -2.95
CA GLY A 454 -12.87 -16.73 -3.09
C GLY A 454 -13.17 -17.63 -1.89
N GLU A 455 -14.41 -18.10 -1.77
CA GLU A 455 -14.85 -18.83 -0.57
C GLU A 455 -14.44 -20.31 -0.54
N ASN A 456 -14.41 -20.98 -1.69
CA ASN A 456 -14.16 -22.42 -1.81
C ASN A 456 -12.69 -22.71 -2.11
N THR A 457 -12.02 -23.43 -1.20
CA THR A 457 -10.60 -23.80 -1.30
C THR A 457 -10.29 -24.74 -2.47
N ASP A 458 -11.22 -25.62 -2.83
CA ASP A 458 -11.04 -26.57 -3.95
C ASP A 458 -11.08 -25.82 -5.28
N THR A 459 -12.00 -24.87 -5.43
CA THR A 459 -12.05 -23.99 -6.60
C THR A 459 -10.77 -23.17 -6.73
N LEU A 460 -10.26 -22.61 -5.62
CA LEU A 460 -8.98 -21.90 -5.61
C LEU A 460 -7.82 -22.81 -6.04
N ALA A 461 -7.74 -24.03 -5.49
CA ALA A 461 -6.72 -25.01 -5.83
C ALA A 461 -6.76 -25.45 -7.31
N GLN A 462 -7.96 -25.49 -7.93
CA GLN A 462 -8.12 -25.80 -9.35
C GLN A 462 -7.78 -24.61 -10.26
N LEU A 463 -8.04 -23.38 -9.82
CA LEU A 463 -7.78 -22.16 -10.60
C LEU A 463 -6.30 -21.78 -10.61
N ALA A 464 -5.60 -21.95 -9.49
CA ALA A 464 -4.22 -21.48 -9.34
C ALA A 464 -3.24 -22.09 -10.37
N PRO A 465 -3.25 -23.41 -10.68
CA PRO A 465 -2.41 -23.98 -11.73
C PRO A 465 -2.76 -23.47 -13.14
N LYS A 466 -4.04 -23.19 -13.41
CA LYS A 466 -4.47 -22.62 -14.71
C LYS A 466 -3.92 -21.20 -14.90
N VAL A 467 -3.99 -20.40 -13.83
CA VAL A 467 -3.43 -19.05 -13.79
C VAL A 467 -1.90 -19.07 -13.90
N ALA A 468 -1.23 -19.99 -13.19
CA ALA A 468 0.22 -20.17 -13.28
C ALA A 468 0.69 -20.51 -14.71
N LYS A 469 -0.03 -21.38 -15.44
CA LYS A 469 0.28 -21.67 -16.86
C LYS A 469 0.19 -20.43 -17.76
N ILE A 470 -0.78 -19.55 -17.52
CA ILE A 470 -0.89 -18.30 -18.28
C ILE A 470 0.26 -17.36 -17.92
N ILE A 471 0.57 -17.23 -16.62
CA ILE A 471 1.68 -16.41 -16.14
C ILE A 471 2.98 -16.90 -16.79
N HIS A 472 3.28 -18.20 -16.76
CA HIS A 472 4.47 -18.81 -17.36
C HIS A 472 4.69 -18.46 -18.85
N SER A 473 3.63 -18.13 -19.61
CA SER A 473 3.75 -17.71 -21.01
C SER A 473 4.35 -16.30 -21.20
N VAL A 474 4.49 -15.53 -20.13
CA VAL A 474 5.02 -14.16 -20.15
C VAL A 474 6.54 -14.21 -20.19
N LYS A 475 7.17 -13.38 -21.02
CA LYS A 475 8.64 -13.30 -21.07
C LYS A 475 9.15 -12.53 -19.84
N GLY A 476 10.28 -12.96 -19.28
CA GLY A 476 10.97 -12.24 -18.20
C GLY A 476 10.42 -12.49 -16.80
N ILE A 477 9.85 -13.67 -16.56
CA ILE A 477 9.47 -14.15 -15.23
C ILE A 477 10.21 -15.46 -14.92
N SER A 478 10.35 -15.75 -13.62
CA SER A 478 10.72 -17.08 -13.13
C SER A 478 9.53 -18.04 -13.17
N GLU A 479 9.79 -19.32 -12.92
CA GLU A 479 8.74 -20.33 -12.81
C GLU A 479 7.71 -19.92 -11.74
N PRO A 480 6.42 -19.78 -12.09
CA PRO A 480 5.42 -19.36 -11.12
C PRO A 480 5.16 -20.41 -10.06
N GLN A 481 5.37 -20.03 -8.81
CA GLN A 481 5.11 -20.88 -7.66
C GLN A 481 3.65 -20.74 -7.23
N VAL A 482 2.91 -21.85 -7.25
CA VAL A 482 1.54 -21.92 -6.74
C VAL A 482 1.56 -22.35 -5.28
N GLU A 483 0.97 -21.54 -4.42
CA GLU A 483 0.67 -21.93 -3.04
C GLU A 483 -0.24 -23.16 -3.04
N LYS A 484 0.23 -24.25 -2.42
CA LYS A 484 -0.52 -25.50 -2.33
C LYS A 484 -1.44 -25.46 -1.12
N THR A 485 -2.74 -25.26 -1.36
CA THR A 485 -3.74 -25.20 -0.30
C THR A 485 -4.34 -26.56 0.05
N ASN A 486 -4.10 -27.59 -0.77
CA ASN A 486 -4.63 -28.96 -0.60
C ASN A 486 -3.55 -30.03 -0.84
N GLY A 487 -3.89 -31.28 -0.55
CA GLY A 487 -3.03 -32.44 -0.80
C GLY A 487 -2.21 -32.88 0.41
N LEU A 488 -2.57 -32.45 1.63
CA LEU A 488 -1.97 -33.01 2.84
C LEU A 488 -2.67 -34.34 3.19
N PRO A 489 -1.97 -35.48 3.16
CA PRO A 489 -2.56 -36.75 3.58
C PRO A 489 -2.79 -36.72 5.11
N GLN A 490 -4.04 -36.85 5.53
CA GLN A 490 -4.43 -36.94 6.93
C GLN A 490 -5.22 -38.22 7.21
N ILE A 491 -5.06 -38.74 8.43
CA ILE A 491 -5.91 -39.81 8.94
C ILE A 491 -7.17 -39.15 9.50
N THR A 492 -8.29 -39.29 8.81
CA THR A 492 -9.58 -38.75 9.26
C THR A 492 -10.34 -39.80 10.04
N VAL A 493 -10.65 -39.51 11.31
CA VAL A 493 -11.54 -40.31 12.15
C VAL A 493 -12.96 -39.75 12.03
N GLN A 494 -13.80 -40.40 11.22
CA GLN A 494 -15.18 -39.98 11.02
C GLN A 494 -16.11 -40.73 11.99
N TYR A 495 -16.51 -40.05 13.05
CA TYR A 495 -17.37 -40.61 14.10
C TYR A 495 -18.76 -41.02 13.62
N ASP A 496 -19.21 -42.22 14.02
CA ASP A 496 -20.58 -42.68 13.85
C ASP A 496 -21.36 -42.44 15.15
N ARG A 497 -22.11 -41.33 15.18
CA ARG A 497 -22.87 -40.91 16.37
C ARG A 497 -23.90 -41.95 16.82
N ALA A 498 -24.46 -42.76 15.91
CA ALA A 498 -25.45 -43.76 16.28
C ALA A 498 -24.80 -44.92 17.05
N LYS A 499 -23.63 -45.38 16.59
CA LYS A 499 -22.87 -46.44 17.28
C LYS A 499 -22.29 -45.94 18.59
N ILE A 500 -21.76 -44.72 18.62
CA ILE A 500 -21.26 -44.07 19.85
C ILE A 500 -22.36 -43.99 20.91
N ALA A 501 -23.57 -43.57 20.54
CA ALA A 501 -24.71 -43.53 21.44
C ALA A 501 -25.11 -44.92 21.97
N GLY A 502 -25.01 -45.97 21.12
CA GLY A 502 -25.28 -47.35 21.53
C GLY A 502 -24.33 -47.90 22.60
N TYR A 503 -23.09 -47.40 22.65
CA TYR A 503 -22.10 -47.74 23.69
C TYR A 503 -22.04 -46.73 24.85
N GLY A 504 -22.87 -45.68 24.83
CA GLY A 504 -22.89 -44.64 25.87
C GLY A 504 -21.60 -43.80 25.96
N LEU A 505 -20.85 -43.71 24.87
CA LEU A 505 -19.57 -42.99 24.81
C LEU A 505 -19.76 -41.51 24.44
N ASN A 506 -18.87 -40.63 24.91
CA ASN A 506 -18.76 -39.26 24.42
C ASN A 506 -17.62 -39.14 23.39
N ILE A 507 -17.80 -38.28 22.39
CA ILE A 507 -16.76 -37.97 21.39
C ILE A 507 -15.54 -37.33 22.06
N GLU A 508 -15.74 -36.58 23.14
CA GLU A 508 -14.66 -35.98 23.92
C GLU A 508 -13.72 -37.03 24.52
N ASP A 509 -14.25 -38.08 25.15
CA ASP A 509 -13.47 -39.17 25.75
C ASP A 509 -12.69 -39.95 24.67
N ILE A 510 -13.32 -40.16 23.52
CA ILE A 510 -12.68 -40.79 22.36
C ILE A 510 -11.53 -39.92 21.85
N ASN A 511 -11.75 -38.61 21.67
CA ASN A 511 -10.71 -37.67 21.24
C ASN A 511 -9.57 -37.58 22.26
N HIS A 512 -9.87 -37.55 23.56
CA HIS A 512 -8.88 -37.54 24.63
C HIS A 512 -8.02 -38.81 24.52
N THR A 513 -8.64 -39.98 24.40
CA THR A 513 -7.90 -41.25 24.24
C THR A 513 -7.01 -41.26 23.00
N ILE A 514 -7.50 -40.76 21.85
CA ILE A 514 -6.71 -40.64 20.61
C ILE A 514 -5.53 -39.67 20.80
N SER A 515 -5.78 -38.51 21.43
CA SER A 515 -4.76 -37.48 21.70
C SER A 515 -3.68 -38.00 22.64
N THR A 516 -4.05 -38.57 23.79
CA THR A 516 -3.13 -39.18 24.74
C THR A 516 -2.34 -40.31 24.07
N ALA A 517 -3.01 -41.18 23.30
CA ALA A 517 -2.36 -42.32 22.66
C ALA A 517 -1.32 -41.89 21.62
N PHE A 518 -1.69 -41.05 20.65
CA PHE A 518 -0.87 -40.76 19.47
C PHE A 518 -0.04 -39.49 19.59
N ALA A 519 -0.65 -38.34 19.93
CA ALA A 519 0.03 -37.06 20.06
C ALA A 519 0.87 -36.98 21.34
N GLY A 520 0.41 -37.67 22.39
CA GLY A 520 1.01 -37.64 23.71
C GLY A 520 0.51 -36.43 24.49
N GLU A 521 -0.21 -36.69 25.57
CA GLU A 521 -0.79 -35.64 26.40
C GLU A 521 0.07 -35.39 27.64
N ALA A 522 0.27 -34.11 27.97
CA ALA A 522 1.04 -33.71 29.14
C ALA A 522 0.23 -34.03 30.42
N ALA A 523 0.66 -35.06 31.14
CA ALA A 523 0.08 -35.46 32.43
C ALA A 523 0.58 -34.57 33.58
N GLY A 524 1.69 -33.88 33.40
CA GLY A 524 2.26 -32.99 34.41
C GLY A 524 3.58 -32.38 33.99
N VAL A 525 4.26 -31.74 34.94
CA VAL A 525 5.54 -31.06 34.74
C VAL A 525 6.52 -31.53 35.81
N ILE A 526 7.73 -31.89 35.38
CA ILE A 526 8.86 -32.21 36.23
C ILE A 526 9.78 -30.99 36.29
N TYR A 527 10.16 -30.60 37.51
CA TYR A 527 11.10 -29.51 37.75
C TYR A 527 12.45 -30.08 38.16
N GLU A 528 13.50 -29.68 37.43
CA GLU A 528 14.89 -29.97 37.78
C GLU A 528 15.58 -28.64 38.07
N ASN A 529 15.62 -28.27 39.36
CA ASN A 529 16.03 -26.93 39.80
C ASN A 529 15.15 -25.84 39.14
N GLU A 530 15.73 -25.05 38.22
CA GLU A 530 15.04 -24.01 37.45
C GLU A 530 14.53 -24.51 36.09
N ARG A 531 14.90 -25.72 35.67
CA ARG A 531 14.50 -26.31 34.40
C ARG A 531 13.15 -26.98 34.52
N LYS A 532 12.40 -26.96 33.42
CA LYS A 532 11.04 -27.49 33.33
C LYS A 532 10.96 -28.50 32.19
N PHE A 533 10.44 -29.69 32.47
CA PHE A 533 10.20 -30.74 31.47
C PHE A 533 8.76 -31.24 31.58
N ASP A 534 8.12 -31.51 30.43
CA ASP A 534 6.77 -32.07 30.42
C ASP A 534 6.81 -33.59 30.64
N LEU A 535 5.96 -34.09 31.53
CA LEU A 535 5.71 -35.52 31.70
C LEU A 535 4.54 -35.90 30.79
N VAL A 536 4.81 -36.72 29.77
CA VAL A 536 3.85 -37.06 28.72
C VAL A 536 3.51 -38.54 28.75
N VAL A 537 2.23 -38.88 28.63
CA VAL A 537 1.76 -40.26 28.44
C VAL A 537 1.42 -40.46 26.97
N ARG A 538 1.93 -41.55 26.38
CA ARG A 538 1.68 -41.93 24.99
C ARG A 538 1.89 -43.43 24.78
N LEU A 539 1.30 -43.99 23.71
CA LEU A 539 1.56 -45.38 23.33
C LEU A 539 3.01 -45.57 22.88
N ASP A 540 3.46 -46.83 22.91
CA ASP A 540 4.76 -47.18 22.36
C ASP A 540 4.85 -46.82 20.86
N SER A 541 6.07 -46.55 20.39
CA SER A 541 6.32 -46.20 18.99
C SER A 541 5.86 -47.28 18.01
N ALA A 542 5.94 -48.57 18.36
CA ALA A 542 5.53 -49.67 17.50
C ALA A 542 4.01 -49.69 17.22
N SER A 543 3.20 -49.15 18.12
CA SER A 543 1.72 -49.14 18.03
C SER A 543 1.18 -47.79 17.55
N ARG A 544 1.97 -47.02 16.79
CA ARG A 544 1.62 -45.68 16.31
C ARG A 544 2.09 -45.35 14.89
N THR A 545 2.44 -46.37 14.11
CA THR A 545 3.07 -46.16 12.80
C THR A 545 2.07 -46.24 11.65
N SER A 546 0.94 -46.91 11.86
CA SER A 546 -0.02 -47.25 10.82
C SER A 546 -1.41 -46.73 11.12
N ILE A 547 -2.24 -46.65 10.08
CA ILE A 547 -3.67 -46.37 10.22
C ILE A 547 -4.41 -47.49 10.96
N ASP A 548 -3.91 -48.73 10.87
CA ASP A 548 -4.47 -49.89 11.55
C ASP A 548 -4.31 -49.76 13.07
N ASP A 549 -3.22 -49.15 13.54
CA ASP A 549 -3.03 -48.84 14.96
C ASP A 549 -4.11 -47.89 15.48
N VAL A 550 -4.50 -46.89 14.68
CA VAL A 550 -5.59 -45.96 15.01
C VAL A 550 -6.94 -46.71 14.99
N SER A 551 -7.16 -47.56 14.00
CA SER A 551 -8.40 -48.35 13.83
C SER A 551 -8.64 -49.34 14.98
N ASN A 552 -7.55 -49.94 15.47
CA ASN A 552 -7.55 -50.95 16.53
C ASN A 552 -7.37 -50.35 17.94
N LEU A 553 -7.32 -49.02 18.07
CA LEU A 553 -7.22 -48.35 19.37
C LEU A 553 -8.45 -48.70 20.23
N PHE A 554 -8.22 -49.27 21.42
CA PHE A 554 -9.29 -49.60 22.36
C PHE A 554 -9.75 -48.37 23.14
N ILE A 555 -11.06 -48.15 23.16
CA ILE A 555 -11.74 -47.13 23.95
C ILE A 555 -12.50 -47.83 25.08
N ALA A 556 -12.32 -47.35 26.32
CA ALA A 556 -13.05 -47.86 27.47
C ALA A 556 -14.48 -47.30 27.51
N THR A 557 -15.46 -48.16 27.77
CA THR A 557 -16.85 -47.77 28.05
C THR A 557 -17.07 -47.56 29.54
N ASN A 558 -18.17 -46.89 29.90
CA ASN A 558 -18.54 -46.63 31.31
C ASN A 558 -18.71 -47.93 32.13
N ASP A 559 -18.97 -49.06 31.47
CA ASP A 559 -19.12 -50.38 32.09
C ASP A 559 -17.78 -51.14 32.22
N ASN A 560 -16.63 -50.48 32.04
CA ASN A 560 -15.28 -51.08 32.00
C ASN A 560 -15.05 -52.11 30.86
N ASN A 561 -15.92 -52.16 29.85
CA ASN A 561 -15.66 -52.92 28.62
C ASN A 561 -14.78 -52.10 27.66
N GLN A 562 -14.10 -52.75 26.73
CA GLN A 562 -13.27 -52.08 25.72
C GLN A 562 -13.81 -52.36 24.32
N VAL A 563 -13.93 -51.31 23.50
CA VAL A 563 -14.34 -51.41 22.11
C VAL A 563 -13.28 -50.80 21.20
N PRO A 564 -12.92 -51.43 20.07
CA PRO A 564 -11.97 -50.83 19.14
C PRO A 564 -12.60 -49.63 18.42
N LEU A 565 -11.79 -48.61 18.10
CA LEU A 565 -12.26 -47.37 17.49
C LEU A 565 -13.02 -47.59 16.17
N SER A 566 -12.65 -48.61 15.39
CA SER A 566 -13.33 -49.03 14.16
C SER A 566 -14.81 -49.41 14.35
N GLN A 567 -15.24 -49.79 15.55
CA GLN A 567 -16.65 -50.08 15.85
C GLN A 567 -17.48 -48.80 15.97
N VAL A 568 -16.87 -47.66 16.28
CA VAL A 568 -17.55 -46.39 16.59
C VAL A 568 -17.17 -45.23 15.66
N ALA A 569 -16.18 -45.42 14.80
CA ALA A 569 -15.75 -44.46 13.79
C ALA A 569 -15.27 -45.16 12.51
N ASN A 570 -15.33 -44.44 11.39
CA ASN A 570 -14.70 -44.83 10.13
C ASN A 570 -13.36 -44.10 9.98
N ILE A 571 -12.25 -44.85 9.98
CA ILE A 571 -10.90 -44.32 9.89
C ILE A 571 -10.40 -44.51 8.46
N ARG A 572 -10.02 -43.42 7.79
CA ARG A 572 -9.52 -43.47 6.41
C ARG A 572 -8.53 -42.35 6.12
N PHE A 573 -7.61 -42.60 5.19
CA PHE A 573 -6.80 -41.53 4.62
C PHE A 573 -7.67 -40.63 3.74
N GLN A 574 -7.54 -39.32 3.95
CA GLN A 574 -8.15 -38.31 3.10
C GLN A 574 -7.14 -37.19 2.86
N GLU A 575 -7.21 -36.59 1.68
CA GLU A 575 -6.49 -35.34 1.44
C GLU A 575 -7.23 -34.20 2.15
N GLY A 576 -6.53 -33.54 3.06
CA GLY A 576 -6.98 -32.34 3.75
C GLY A 576 -6.38 -31.07 3.16
N PRO A 577 -6.86 -29.90 3.60
CA PRO A 577 -6.19 -28.64 3.33
C PRO A 577 -4.83 -28.61 4.05
N ALA A 578 -3.75 -28.37 3.32
CA ALA A 578 -2.42 -28.20 3.91
C ALA A 578 -2.32 -26.88 4.69
N GLN A 579 -2.91 -25.82 4.13
CA GLN A 579 -2.91 -24.47 4.70
C GLN A 579 -4.16 -23.71 4.25
N ILE A 580 -4.75 -22.93 5.16
CA ILE A 580 -5.86 -22.01 4.85
C ILE A 580 -5.37 -20.58 5.02
N SER A 581 -4.93 -19.98 3.93
CA SER A 581 -4.49 -18.60 3.91
C SER A 581 -5.66 -17.63 3.80
N ARG A 582 -5.66 -16.62 4.67
CA ARG A 582 -6.68 -15.56 4.71
C ARG A 582 -6.04 -14.19 4.73
N GLU A 583 -6.67 -13.25 4.06
CA GLU A 583 -6.31 -11.83 4.03
C GLU A 583 -7.61 -11.03 4.16
N GLU A 584 -7.66 -10.11 5.13
CA GLU A 584 -8.89 -9.36 5.48
C GLU A 584 -10.12 -10.25 5.72
N GLY A 585 -9.91 -11.43 6.33
CA GLY A 585 -10.97 -12.42 6.61
C GLY A 585 -11.42 -13.27 5.42
N LYS A 586 -10.92 -13.00 4.20
CA LYS A 586 -11.25 -13.76 2.99
C LYS A 586 -10.19 -14.81 2.68
N ARG A 587 -10.61 -16.00 2.25
CA ARG A 587 -9.69 -17.04 1.79
C ARG A 587 -9.04 -16.63 0.47
N ARG A 588 -7.77 -16.96 0.32
CA ARG A 588 -6.99 -16.67 -0.89
C ARG A 588 -5.99 -17.76 -1.21
N VAL A 589 -5.61 -17.85 -2.48
CA VAL A 589 -4.43 -18.60 -2.94
C VAL A 589 -3.50 -17.66 -3.70
N VAL A 590 -2.21 -17.77 -3.44
CA VAL A 590 -1.16 -16.96 -4.07
C VAL A 590 -0.47 -17.73 -5.18
N ILE A 591 -0.22 -17.04 -6.29
CA ILE A 591 0.74 -17.45 -7.30
C ILE A 591 1.88 -16.42 -7.31
N GLY A 592 3.03 -16.79 -6.74
CA GLY A 592 4.22 -15.94 -6.62
C GLY A 592 5.21 -16.17 -7.76
N PHE A 593 5.88 -15.13 -8.23
CA PHE A 593 6.99 -15.24 -9.17
C PHE A 593 7.90 -14.00 -9.09
N ASN A 594 9.19 -14.20 -9.37
CA ASN A 594 10.17 -13.13 -9.51
C ASN A 594 10.28 -12.67 -10.96
N VAL A 595 10.58 -11.39 -11.14
CA VAL A 595 10.75 -10.76 -12.46
C VAL A 595 12.24 -10.75 -12.82
N LYS A 596 12.59 -11.19 -14.05
CA LYS A 596 13.97 -11.26 -14.53
C LYS A 596 14.12 -10.47 -15.82
N ASN A 597 15.13 -9.60 -15.89
CA ASN A 597 15.51 -8.83 -17.08
C ASN A 597 14.38 -7.98 -17.68
N ARG A 598 13.37 -7.62 -16.87
CA ARG A 598 12.22 -6.76 -17.21
C ARG A 598 11.78 -5.98 -15.98
N ASP A 599 10.98 -4.94 -16.16
CA ASP A 599 10.40 -4.17 -15.07
C ASP A 599 9.10 -4.80 -14.52
N VAL A 600 8.86 -4.60 -13.23
CA VAL A 600 7.72 -5.18 -12.51
C VAL A 600 6.39 -4.64 -13.06
N SER A 601 6.30 -3.34 -13.35
CA SER A 601 5.07 -2.69 -13.82
C SER A 601 4.58 -3.26 -15.15
N SER A 602 5.45 -3.37 -16.15
CA SER A 602 5.11 -3.86 -17.49
C SER A 602 4.74 -5.33 -17.49
N VAL A 603 5.43 -6.15 -16.68
CA VAL A 603 5.12 -7.57 -16.54
C VAL A 603 3.74 -7.76 -15.92
N VAL A 604 3.43 -7.04 -14.84
CA VAL A 604 2.11 -7.13 -14.21
C VAL A 604 1.00 -6.66 -15.15
N LYS A 605 1.24 -5.59 -15.93
CA LYS A 605 0.27 -5.11 -16.92
C LYS A 605 0.01 -6.14 -18.02
N GLU A 606 1.05 -6.79 -18.54
CA GLU A 606 0.91 -7.89 -19.52
C GLU A 606 0.12 -9.08 -18.94
N ILE A 607 0.38 -9.42 -17.67
CA ILE A 607 -0.35 -10.49 -16.95
C ILE A 607 -1.81 -10.11 -16.75
N GLN A 608 -2.09 -8.87 -16.31
CA GLN A 608 -3.46 -8.35 -16.15
C GLN A 608 -4.25 -8.47 -17.46
N ASP A 609 -3.66 -8.05 -18.58
CA ASP A 609 -4.28 -8.14 -19.90
C ASP A 609 -4.55 -9.59 -20.32
N LYS A 610 -3.59 -10.49 -20.12
CA LYS A 610 -3.75 -11.93 -20.44
C LYS A 610 -4.81 -12.60 -19.57
N LEU A 611 -4.81 -12.37 -18.26
CA LEU A 611 -5.78 -12.95 -17.33
C LEU A 611 -7.20 -12.43 -17.57
N THR A 612 -7.35 -11.14 -17.89
CA THR A 612 -8.64 -10.52 -18.20
C THR A 612 -9.23 -11.09 -19.49
N LYS A 613 -8.40 -11.33 -20.51
CA LYS A 613 -8.81 -11.97 -21.77
C LYS A 613 -9.20 -13.43 -21.58
N ALA A 614 -8.55 -14.15 -20.67
CA ALA A 614 -8.80 -15.57 -20.43
C ALA A 614 -10.12 -15.88 -19.69
N LYS A 615 -10.70 -14.90 -18.97
CA LYS A 615 -11.99 -15.00 -18.25
C LYS A 615 -12.15 -16.29 -17.42
N LEU A 616 -11.13 -16.65 -16.65
CA LEU A 616 -11.10 -17.92 -15.89
C LEU A 616 -11.92 -17.93 -14.59
N LEU A 617 -12.28 -16.76 -14.04
CA LEU A 617 -12.84 -16.65 -12.69
C LEU A 617 -14.36 -16.85 -12.66
N PRO A 618 -14.89 -17.73 -11.78
CA PRO A 618 -16.32 -17.82 -11.47
C PRO A 618 -16.84 -16.58 -10.72
N THR A 619 -18.17 -16.44 -10.64
CA THR A 619 -18.82 -15.40 -9.83
C THR A 619 -18.37 -15.47 -8.37
N GLY A 620 -18.03 -14.31 -7.78
CA GLY A 620 -17.54 -14.22 -6.39
C GLY A 620 -16.03 -14.37 -6.23
N TYR A 621 -15.28 -14.59 -7.32
CA TYR A 621 -13.81 -14.67 -7.32
C TYR A 621 -13.21 -13.45 -8.00
N TYR A 622 -12.09 -12.96 -7.49
CA TYR A 622 -11.36 -11.83 -8.10
C TYR A 622 -9.85 -11.96 -7.94
N PHE A 623 -9.12 -11.34 -8.86
CA PHE A 623 -7.67 -11.21 -8.78
C PHE A 623 -7.29 -9.97 -7.97
N SER A 624 -6.22 -10.08 -7.19
CA SER A 624 -5.45 -8.95 -6.67
C SER A 624 -3.97 -9.17 -6.97
N TYR A 625 -3.20 -8.09 -7.02
CA TYR A 625 -1.78 -8.12 -7.33
C TYR A 625 -1.01 -7.52 -6.17
N GLY A 626 -0.20 -8.33 -5.51
CA GLY A 626 0.63 -7.97 -4.36
C GLY A 626 2.12 -8.06 -4.69
N GLY A 627 2.94 -8.01 -3.63
CA GLY A 627 4.40 -8.00 -3.73
C GLY A 627 4.95 -6.57 -3.87
N THR A 628 6.12 -6.43 -4.46
CA THR A 628 6.76 -5.14 -4.72
C THR A 628 5.93 -4.23 -5.64
N PHE A 629 5.08 -4.82 -6.48
CA PHE A 629 4.17 -4.07 -7.36
C PHE A 629 3.13 -3.24 -6.60
N GLU A 630 2.59 -3.77 -5.48
CA GLU A 630 1.63 -3.05 -4.65
C GLU A 630 2.26 -1.78 -4.06
N ASN A 631 3.47 -1.93 -3.51
CA ASN A 631 4.26 -0.82 -2.99
C ASN A 631 4.64 0.18 -4.08
N LEU A 632 4.99 -0.29 -5.27
CA LEU A 632 5.22 0.57 -6.44
C LEU A 632 3.98 1.38 -6.78
N ARG A 633 2.79 0.75 -6.80
CA ARG A 633 1.52 1.42 -7.13
C ARG A 633 1.18 2.49 -6.10
N GLU A 634 1.29 2.18 -4.81
CA GLU A 634 1.02 3.14 -3.73
C GLU A 634 2.00 4.33 -3.76
N ALA A 635 3.30 4.04 -3.87
CA ALA A 635 4.32 5.07 -3.90
C ALA A 635 4.22 5.94 -5.17
N SER A 636 3.92 5.33 -6.32
CA SER A 636 3.67 6.07 -7.58
C SER A 636 2.46 6.98 -7.47
N ALA A 637 1.35 6.53 -6.86
CA ALA A 637 0.17 7.36 -6.64
C ALA A 637 0.46 8.55 -5.73
N ARG A 638 1.29 8.37 -4.69
CA ARG A 638 1.75 9.47 -3.83
C ARG A 638 2.67 10.43 -4.57
N LEU A 639 3.61 9.93 -5.38
CA LEU A 639 4.48 10.76 -6.20
C LEU A 639 3.70 11.57 -7.24
N GLN A 640 2.65 11.01 -7.84
CA GLN A 640 1.76 11.76 -8.74
C GLN A 640 1.14 13.00 -8.08
N ILE A 641 1.02 13.03 -6.76
CA ILE A 641 0.60 14.21 -5.99
C ILE A 641 1.81 15.05 -5.57
N ALA A 642 2.89 14.43 -5.09
CA ALA A 642 4.08 15.12 -4.58
C ALA A 642 4.78 15.95 -5.67
N PHE A 643 4.86 15.45 -6.91
CA PHE A 643 5.48 16.14 -8.04
C PHE A 643 4.78 17.47 -8.37
N PRO A 644 3.45 17.52 -8.63
CA PRO A 644 2.71 18.77 -8.82
C PRO A 644 2.84 19.74 -7.63
N VAL A 645 2.79 19.24 -6.39
CA VAL A 645 2.94 20.09 -5.20
C VAL A 645 4.33 20.72 -5.15
N ALA A 646 5.41 19.95 -5.43
CA ALA A 646 6.76 20.50 -5.52
C ALA A 646 6.85 21.60 -6.58
N LEU A 647 6.32 21.34 -7.77
CA LEU A 647 6.30 22.31 -8.88
C LEU A 647 5.50 23.58 -8.53
N ALA A 648 4.34 23.43 -7.89
CA ALA A 648 3.53 24.57 -7.45
C ALA A 648 4.26 25.42 -6.40
N LEU A 649 4.92 24.78 -5.43
CA LEU A 649 5.72 25.48 -4.42
C LEU A 649 6.91 26.23 -5.03
N ILE A 650 7.61 25.61 -5.99
CA ILE A 650 8.68 26.28 -6.76
C ILE A 650 8.12 27.50 -7.48
N PHE A 651 6.99 27.37 -8.17
CA PHE A 651 6.36 28.46 -8.91
C PHE A 651 5.98 29.63 -7.99
N ILE A 652 5.39 29.35 -6.83
CA ILE A 652 5.00 30.36 -5.83
C ILE A 652 6.24 31.10 -5.31
N LEU A 653 7.33 30.39 -5.00
CA LEU A 653 8.57 31.01 -4.54
C LEU A 653 9.23 31.89 -5.61
N LEU A 654 9.25 31.41 -6.86
CA LEU A 654 9.76 32.19 -7.99
C LEU A 654 8.92 33.46 -8.18
N PHE A 655 7.60 33.36 -8.07
CA PHE A 655 6.71 34.50 -8.14
C PHE A 655 6.99 35.53 -7.04
N PHE A 656 7.20 35.10 -5.79
CA PHE A 656 7.59 36.00 -4.70
C PHE A 656 8.98 36.61 -4.88
N THR A 657 9.89 35.90 -5.54
CA THR A 657 11.27 36.37 -5.75
C THR A 657 11.34 37.47 -6.82
N PHE A 658 10.64 37.30 -7.93
CA PHE A 658 10.71 38.21 -9.09
C PHE A 658 9.54 39.19 -9.18
N SER A 659 8.45 38.95 -8.44
CA SER A 659 7.20 39.74 -8.50
C SER A 659 6.66 39.89 -9.93
N SER A 660 6.98 38.93 -10.81
CA SER A 660 6.71 38.97 -12.25
C SER A 660 6.37 37.58 -12.75
N VAL A 661 5.12 37.40 -13.23
CA VAL A 661 4.65 36.13 -13.81
C VAL A 661 5.47 35.74 -15.04
N LYS A 662 5.92 36.73 -15.83
CA LYS A 662 6.72 36.49 -17.05
C LYS A 662 8.07 35.89 -16.73
N GLU A 663 8.79 36.49 -15.78
CA GLU A 663 10.11 36.01 -15.35
C GLU A 663 10.00 34.67 -14.63
N THR A 664 8.94 34.49 -13.83
CA THR A 664 8.61 33.22 -13.18
C THR A 664 8.43 32.10 -14.21
N LEU A 665 7.60 32.31 -15.24
CA LEU A 665 7.37 31.32 -16.30
C LEU A 665 8.65 31.02 -17.09
N LEU A 666 9.45 32.05 -17.40
CA LEU A 666 10.73 31.86 -18.09
C LEU A 666 11.66 30.94 -17.30
N ILE A 667 11.86 31.19 -16.01
CA ILE A 667 12.69 30.34 -15.15
C ILE A 667 12.08 28.94 -15.01
N PHE A 668 10.75 28.84 -14.89
CA PHE A 668 10.04 27.57 -14.78
C PHE A 668 10.25 26.66 -16.00
N THR A 669 10.53 27.21 -17.19
CA THR A 669 10.86 26.40 -18.37
C THR A 669 12.15 25.58 -18.21
N ALA A 670 13.06 25.95 -17.31
CA ALA A 670 14.27 25.20 -17.01
C ALA A 670 13.97 23.81 -16.42
N ILE A 671 12.83 23.64 -15.75
CA ILE A 671 12.42 22.38 -15.11
C ILE A 671 12.17 21.30 -16.18
N PRO A 672 11.24 21.45 -17.15
CA PRO A 672 11.10 20.49 -18.24
C PRO A 672 12.39 20.23 -19.02
N MET A 673 13.21 21.26 -19.24
CA MET A 673 14.51 21.12 -19.94
C MET A 673 15.50 20.23 -19.17
N SER A 674 15.46 20.28 -17.84
CA SER A 674 16.25 19.38 -16.99
C SER A 674 15.76 17.94 -17.05
N ALA A 675 14.43 17.72 -17.10
CA ALA A 675 13.84 16.39 -17.13
C ALA A 675 14.28 15.59 -18.37
N ILE A 676 14.47 16.26 -19.52
CA ILE A 676 14.98 15.65 -20.75
C ILE A 676 16.25 14.84 -20.48
N GLY A 677 17.26 15.46 -19.90
CA GLY A 677 18.55 14.82 -19.64
C GLY A 677 18.45 13.66 -18.64
N GLY A 678 17.59 13.81 -17.62
CA GLY A 678 17.35 12.74 -16.65
C GLY A 678 16.73 11.50 -17.28
N VAL A 679 15.73 11.68 -18.17
CA VAL A 679 15.08 10.56 -18.89
C VAL A 679 16.06 9.89 -19.84
N PHE A 680 16.83 10.65 -20.63
CA PHE A 680 17.82 10.07 -21.53
C PHE A 680 18.94 9.34 -20.78
N ALA A 681 19.36 9.85 -19.61
CA ALA A 681 20.39 9.19 -18.80
C ALA A 681 19.91 7.84 -18.24
N LEU A 682 18.65 7.75 -17.78
CA LEU A 682 18.06 6.47 -17.38
C LEU A 682 18.00 5.48 -18.56
N LEU A 683 17.55 5.95 -19.72
CA LEU A 683 17.45 5.12 -20.94
C LEU A 683 18.83 4.60 -21.39
N LEU A 684 19.83 5.48 -21.49
CA LEU A 684 21.20 5.10 -21.89
C LEU A 684 21.83 4.10 -20.93
N ARG A 685 21.44 4.15 -19.67
CA ARG A 685 21.93 3.24 -18.63
C ARG A 685 21.08 1.97 -18.48
N GLY A 686 19.99 1.84 -19.25
CA GLY A 686 19.07 0.71 -19.16
C GLY A 686 18.35 0.60 -17.81
N MET A 687 18.16 1.71 -17.09
CA MET A 687 17.50 1.73 -15.79
C MET A 687 16.03 2.12 -15.93
N PRO A 688 15.09 1.33 -15.38
CA PRO A 688 13.67 1.71 -15.35
C PRO A 688 13.42 2.88 -14.39
N PHE A 689 12.20 3.42 -14.41
CA PHE A 689 11.76 4.36 -13.40
C PHE A 689 11.65 3.67 -12.03
N SER A 690 12.28 4.24 -11.01
CA SER A 690 12.15 3.81 -9.62
C SER A 690 11.79 4.97 -8.70
N ILE A 691 11.36 4.68 -7.46
CA ILE A 691 11.10 5.74 -6.47
C ILE A 691 12.37 6.56 -6.20
N SER A 692 13.55 5.92 -6.18
CA SER A 692 14.85 6.60 -6.12
C SER A 692 15.07 7.58 -7.28
N ALA A 693 14.73 7.18 -8.51
CA ALA A 693 14.83 8.04 -9.68
C ALA A 693 13.83 9.21 -9.60
N GLY A 694 12.60 8.95 -9.12
CA GLY A 694 11.58 9.97 -8.87
C GLY A 694 12.06 11.06 -7.91
N VAL A 695 12.68 10.67 -6.79
CA VAL A 695 13.30 11.62 -5.86
C VAL A 695 14.47 12.37 -6.53
N GLY A 696 15.25 11.71 -7.37
CA GLY A 696 16.29 12.36 -8.19
C GLY A 696 15.74 13.46 -9.10
N PHE A 697 14.58 13.26 -9.75
CA PHE A 697 13.92 14.31 -10.54
C PHE A 697 13.46 15.48 -9.69
N ILE A 698 12.86 15.21 -8.52
CA ILE A 698 12.45 16.26 -7.58
C ILE A 698 13.66 17.09 -7.19
N ALA A 699 14.75 16.46 -6.75
CA ALA A 699 16.01 17.12 -6.41
C ALA A 699 16.53 17.98 -7.58
N LEU A 700 16.60 17.40 -8.78
CA LEU A 700 17.04 18.07 -10.01
C LEU A 700 16.26 19.36 -10.30
N PHE A 701 14.93 19.37 -10.09
CA PHE A 701 14.11 20.55 -10.37
C PHE A 701 14.50 21.75 -9.51
N GLY A 702 14.84 21.54 -8.24
CA GLY A 702 15.33 22.61 -7.37
C GLY A 702 16.63 23.23 -7.87
N VAL A 703 17.58 22.40 -8.30
CA VAL A 703 18.89 22.84 -8.81
C VAL A 703 18.76 23.54 -10.16
N ALA A 704 17.96 22.99 -11.07
CA ALA A 704 17.77 23.55 -12.41
C ALA A 704 17.20 24.98 -12.36
N VAL A 705 16.30 25.23 -11.39
CA VAL A 705 15.70 26.55 -11.17
C VAL A 705 16.74 27.57 -10.70
N LEU A 706 17.68 27.18 -9.84
CA LEU A 706 18.72 28.07 -9.34
C LEU A 706 19.58 28.67 -10.47
N ASN A 707 19.98 27.85 -11.45
CA ASN A 707 20.72 28.31 -12.62
C ASN A 707 19.92 29.37 -13.43
N GLY A 708 18.60 29.18 -13.54
CA GLY A 708 17.72 30.14 -14.20
C GLY A 708 17.57 31.45 -13.43
N ILE A 709 17.44 31.40 -12.10
CA ILE A 709 17.34 32.58 -11.21
C ILE A 709 18.56 33.49 -11.38
N VAL A 710 19.77 32.92 -11.33
CA VAL A 710 21.01 33.69 -11.41
C VAL A 710 21.13 34.42 -12.76
N LEU A 711 20.73 33.76 -13.86
CA LEU A 711 20.81 34.35 -15.19
C LEU A 711 19.80 35.50 -15.38
N ILE A 712 18.53 35.28 -15.03
CA ILE A 712 17.47 36.29 -15.16
C ILE A 712 17.71 37.48 -14.22
N SER A 713 18.14 37.23 -12.98
CA SER A 713 18.50 38.29 -12.03
C SER A 713 19.57 39.24 -12.61
N THR A 714 20.51 38.68 -13.40
CA THR A 714 21.56 39.48 -14.06
C THR A 714 21.02 40.29 -15.22
N PHE A 715 20.11 39.75 -16.02
CA PHE A 715 19.44 40.53 -17.06
C PHE A 715 18.67 41.71 -16.46
N ASN A 716 17.96 41.49 -15.35
CA ASN A 716 17.24 42.54 -14.63
C ASN A 716 18.20 43.58 -14.00
N GLN A 717 19.40 43.16 -13.59
CA GLN A 717 20.41 44.08 -13.08
C GLN A 717 20.99 44.96 -14.21
N LEU A 718 21.37 44.37 -15.35
CA LEU A 718 21.87 45.10 -16.51
C LEU A 718 20.82 46.06 -17.10
N GLU A 719 19.55 45.73 -16.96
CA GLU A 719 18.44 46.66 -17.25
C GLU A 719 18.45 47.89 -16.35
N LYS A 720 18.59 47.69 -15.04
CA LYS A 720 18.66 48.77 -14.04
C LYS A 720 19.93 49.61 -14.21
N ASP A 721 21.03 49.00 -14.64
CA ASP A 721 22.31 49.66 -14.91
C ASP A 721 22.29 50.47 -16.24
N GLY A 722 21.17 50.50 -16.96
CA GLY A 722 20.93 51.41 -18.09
C GLY A 722 21.10 50.82 -19.50
N ILE A 723 21.39 49.51 -19.63
CA ILE A 723 21.50 48.84 -20.94
C ILE A 723 20.11 48.59 -21.51
N LYS A 724 19.66 49.49 -22.39
CA LYS A 724 18.31 49.45 -22.99
C LYS A 724 18.18 48.49 -24.18
N ASP A 725 19.29 48.13 -24.85
CA ASP A 725 19.26 47.13 -25.91
C ASP A 725 19.19 45.71 -25.32
N ILE A 726 18.09 45.00 -25.61
CA ILE A 726 17.78 43.66 -25.12
C ILE A 726 18.80 42.64 -25.65
N LEU A 727 19.26 42.81 -26.89
CA LEU A 727 20.19 41.85 -27.51
C LEU A 727 21.58 41.99 -26.89
N GLN A 728 22.05 43.23 -26.71
CA GLN A 728 23.28 43.54 -25.98
C GLN A 728 23.22 43.07 -24.52
N ARG A 729 22.08 43.26 -23.84
CA ARG A 729 21.85 42.80 -22.47
C ARG A 729 21.96 41.28 -22.33
N VAL A 730 21.38 40.53 -23.28
CA VAL A 730 21.45 39.06 -23.30
C VAL A 730 22.89 38.60 -23.51
N ILE A 731 23.61 39.15 -24.50
CA ILE A 731 25.00 38.76 -24.78
C ILE A 731 25.90 39.05 -23.58
N GLU A 732 25.85 40.26 -23.03
CA GLU A 732 26.71 40.66 -21.91
C GLU A 732 26.34 39.93 -20.61
N GLY A 733 25.04 39.73 -20.36
CA GLY A 733 24.55 38.99 -19.21
C GLY A 733 24.92 37.51 -19.26
N THR A 734 24.80 36.84 -20.41
CA THR A 734 25.19 35.43 -20.51
C THR A 734 26.71 35.25 -20.52
N LYS A 735 27.48 36.21 -21.08
CA LYS A 735 28.95 36.19 -21.01
C LYS A 735 29.47 36.32 -19.58
N SER A 736 28.90 37.23 -18.79
CA SER A 736 29.28 37.44 -17.39
C SER A 736 28.86 36.29 -16.47
N ARG A 737 27.77 35.57 -16.80
CA ARG A 737 27.27 34.44 -15.99
C ARG A 737 27.70 33.05 -16.44
N LEU A 738 28.37 32.94 -17.58
CA LEU A 738 28.87 31.66 -18.09
C LEU A 738 29.77 30.94 -17.07
N ARG A 739 30.71 31.66 -16.42
CA ARG A 739 31.63 31.08 -15.43
C ARG A 739 30.89 30.57 -14.18
N PRO A 740 30.08 31.39 -13.48
CA PRO A 740 29.31 30.92 -12.33
C PRO A 740 28.39 29.73 -12.66
N VAL A 741 27.61 29.79 -13.73
CA VAL A 741 26.63 28.74 -14.08
C VAL A 741 27.32 27.42 -14.45
N LEU A 742 28.43 27.47 -15.20
CA LEU A 742 29.20 26.26 -15.51
C LEU A 742 29.86 25.68 -14.25
N MET A 743 30.36 26.54 -13.36
CA MET A 743 30.99 26.10 -12.11
C MET A 743 30.00 25.34 -11.24
N THR A 744 28.82 25.91 -10.97
CA THR A 744 27.80 25.29 -10.11
C THR A 744 27.28 23.98 -10.72
N ALA A 745 27.00 23.98 -12.02
CA ALA A 745 26.57 22.79 -12.75
C ALA A 745 27.63 21.67 -12.75
N THR A 746 28.90 22.02 -12.97
CA THR A 746 30.00 21.04 -13.01
C THR A 746 30.27 20.47 -11.62
N VAL A 747 30.27 21.33 -10.60
CA VAL A 747 30.46 20.91 -9.20
C VAL A 747 29.35 19.95 -8.74
N ALA A 748 28.07 20.28 -9.01
CA ALA A 748 26.96 19.40 -8.68
C ALA A 748 26.96 18.09 -9.51
N SER A 749 27.18 18.18 -10.83
CA SER A 749 27.20 16.99 -11.68
C SER A 749 28.35 16.03 -11.33
N LEU A 750 29.56 16.57 -11.14
CA LEU A 750 30.74 15.76 -10.80
C LEU A 750 30.68 15.26 -9.34
N GLY A 751 30.03 15.98 -8.43
CA GLY A 751 29.81 15.54 -7.05
C GLY A 751 28.98 14.24 -6.95
N PHE A 752 28.04 14.04 -7.87
CA PHE A 752 27.25 12.81 -7.94
C PHE A 752 27.91 11.63 -8.68
N ILE A 753 29.03 11.84 -9.41
CA ILE A 753 29.67 10.79 -10.23
C ILE A 753 30.08 9.56 -9.39
N PRO A 754 30.76 9.69 -8.23
CA PRO A 754 31.14 8.53 -7.43
C PRO A 754 29.93 7.66 -7.08
N MET A 755 28.82 8.29 -6.68
CA MET A 755 27.57 7.59 -6.36
C MET A 755 26.93 6.93 -7.58
N ALA A 756 27.00 7.59 -8.74
CA ALA A 756 26.49 7.03 -9.98
C ALA A 756 27.27 5.77 -10.39
N PHE A 757 28.58 5.68 -10.19
CA PHE A 757 29.38 4.53 -10.65
C PHE A 757 29.75 3.52 -9.55
N SER A 758 29.45 3.81 -8.28
CA SER A 758 29.80 2.96 -7.15
C SER A 758 29.26 1.54 -7.29
N THR A 759 30.09 0.53 -7.02
CA THR A 759 29.73 -0.89 -7.09
C THR A 759 29.65 -1.56 -5.71
N GLY A 760 29.86 -0.79 -4.64
CA GLY A 760 29.78 -1.29 -3.27
C GLY A 760 28.35 -1.54 -2.80
N ALA A 761 28.21 -2.32 -1.72
CA ALA A 761 26.92 -2.61 -1.12
C ALA A 761 26.18 -1.32 -0.76
N GLY A 762 24.93 -1.19 -1.19
CA GLY A 762 24.11 -0.01 -0.94
C GLY A 762 24.10 1.03 -2.05
N ALA A 763 24.99 0.92 -3.03
CA ALA A 763 25.05 1.84 -4.15
C ALA A 763 23.81 1.76 -5.05
N GLU A 764 23.09 0.62 -5.04
CA GLU A 764 21.94 0.36 -5.93
C GLU A 764 20.82 1.38 -5.75
N VAL A 765 20.60 1.85 -4.52
CA VAL A 765 19.58 2.87 -4.24
C VAL A 765 20.03 4.26 -4.69
N GLN A 766 21.35 4.54 -4.66
CA GLN A 766 21.93 5.85 -5.01
C GLN A 766 22.07 6.03 -6.53
N LYS A 767 22.35 4.96 -7.27
CA LYS A 767 22.62 5.00 -8.72
C LYS A 767 21.50 5.68 -9.53
N PRO A 768 20.21 5.31 -9.41
CA PRO A 768 19.17 5.96 -10.21
C PRO A 768 19.01 7.43 -9.86
N LEU A 769 19.09 7.78 -8.58
CA LEU A 769 19.02 9.15 -8.10
C LEU A 769 20.15 10.00 -8.70
N ALA A 770 21.40 9.54 -8.57
CA ALA A 770 22.56 10.24 -9.11
C ALA A 770 22.52 10.33 -10.65
N THR A 771 22.09 9.27 -11.34
CA THR A 771 22.01 9.23 -12.81
C THR A 771 21.06 10.29 -13.34
N VAL A 772 19.87 10.42 -12.72
CA VAL A 772 18.88 11.43 -13.10
C VAL A 772 19.42 12.85 -12.88
N VAL A 773 20.05 13.10 -11.72
CA VAL A 773 20.57 14.44 -11.41
C VAL A 773 21.73 14.81 -12.35
N ILE A 774 22.69 13.91 -12.60
CA ILE A 774 23.82 14.16 -13.53
C ILE A 774 23.31 14.44 -14.94
N GLY A 775 22.50 13.53 -15.51
CA GLY A 775 21.97 13.69 -16.85
C GLY A 775 21.13 14.94 -17.00
N GLY A 776 20.30 15.20 -15.98
CA GLY A 776 19.44 16.36 -15.91
C GLY A 776 20.20 17.67 -15.83
N LEU A 777 21.25 17.76 -15.00
CA LEU A 777 22.07 18.96 -14.88
C LEU A 777 22.88 19.26 -16.13
N LEU A 778 23.43 18.23 -16.79
CA LEU A 778 24.13 18.40 -18.06
C LEU A 778 23.21 19.00 -19.13
N SER A 779 22.00 18.44 -19.28
CA SER A 779 20.97 18.95 -20.20
C SER A 779 20.48 20.34 -19.80
N ALA A 780 20.14 20.54 -18.52
CA ALA A 780 19.65 21.80 -17.99
C ALA A 780 20.66 22.93 -18.22
N THR A 781 21.93 22.71 -17.92
CA THR A 781 22.96 23.75 -18.05
C THR A 781 23.13 24.21 -19.49
N PHE A 782 23.18 23.25 -20.43
CA PHE A 782 23.28 23.56 -21.85
C PHE A 782 22.03 24.28 -22.36
N LEU A 783 20.84 23.76 -22.06
CA LEU A 783 19.58 24.33 -22.51
C LEU A 783 19.27 25.68 -21.84
N THR A 784 19.63 25.87 -20.57
CA THR A 784 19.47 27.15 -19.87
C THR A 784 20.42 28.21 -20.43
N LEU A 785 21.67 27.88 -20.77
CA LEU A 785 22.59 28.87 -21.36
C LEU A 785 22.28 29.21 -22.82
N VAL A 786 21.50 28.40 -23.53
CA VAL A 786 21.16 28.63 -24.95
C VAL A 786 19.71 29.06 -25.12
N VAL A 787 18.75 28.29 -24.60
CA VAL A 787 17.31 28.45 -24.84
C VAL A 787 16.70 29.54 -23.95
N LEU A 788 17.08 29.64 -22.68
CA LEU A 788 16.51 30.66 -21.76
C LEU A 788 16.80 32.10 -22.24
N PRO A 789 18.02 32.45 -22.72
CA PRO A 789 18.29 33.73 -23.39
C PRO A 789 17.38 34.03 -24.58
N LEU A 790 17.10 33.03 -25.43
CA LEU A 790 16.24 33.19 -26.61
C LEU A 790 14.79 33.42 -26.20
N LEU A 791 14.31 32.67 -25.21
CA LEU A 791 12.99 32.87 -24.62
C LEU A 791 12.88 34.27 -24.00
N TYR A 792 13.89 34.73 -23.26
CA TYR A 792 13.91 36.09 -22.71
C TYR A 792 13.84 37.15 -23.82
N LEU A 793 14.60 37.01 -24.90
CA LEU A 793 14.58 37.93 -26.04
C LEU A 793 13.21 37.96 -26.74
N MET A 794 12.56 36.80 -26.88
CA MET A 794 11.22 36.68 -27.47
C MET A 794 10.12 37.30 -26.60
N PHE A 795 10.21 37.16 -25.29
CA PHE A 795 9.19 37.66 -24.35
C PHE A 795 9.39 39.15 -23.94
N SER A 796 10.61 39.69 -24.06
CA SER A 796 10.95 41.06 -23.66
C SER A 796 10.86 42.10 -24.80
N GLY A 797 10.73 41.68 -26.05
CA GLY A 797 10.64 42.59 -27.20
C GLY A 797 9.34 43.42 -27.24
N LYS A 798 9.45 44.75 -27.40
CA LYS A 798 8.31 45.64 -27.70
C LYS A 798 7.79 45.37 -29.12
N SER A 799 6.99 44.34 -29.28
CA SER A 799 6.11 44.20 -30.43
C SER A 799 4.68 44.09 -29.94
N LYS A 800 3.82 45.02 -30.37
CA LYS A 800 2.36 44.86 -30.32
C LYS A 800 2.00 43.70 -31.26
N ILE A 801 2.18 42.47 -30.78
CA ILE A 801 1.65 41.31 -31.47
C ILE A 801 0.15 41.31 -31.17
N ASN A 802 -0.64 41.73 -32.16
CA ASN A 802 -2.05 41.35 -32.25
C ASN A 802 -2.08 39.81 -32.35
N LEU A 803 -2.40 39.14 -31.24
CA LEU A 803 -2.57 37.69 -31.21
C LEU A 803 -3.77 37.31 -32.10
N LYS A 804 -3.51 36.87 -33.33
CA LYS A 804 -4.41 35.95 -34.03
C LYS A 804 -4.04 34.52 -33.65
N SER A 805 -4.94 33.91 -32.88
CA SER A 805 -5.30 32.49 -32.63
C SER A 805 -4.28 31.32 -32.67
N ALA A 806 -3.03 31.44 -33.11
CA ALA A 806 -2.14 30.28 -33.26
C ALA A 806 -1.23 30.01 -32.05
N THR A 807 -0.77 31.05 -31.34
CA THR A 807 0.08 30.89 -30.13
C THR A 807 -0.72 30.59 -28.86
N ALA A 808 -2.02 30.84 -28.88
CA ALA A 808 -2.95 30.38 -27.86
C ALA A 808 -3.02 28.84 -27.85
N ILE A 809 -2.82 28.17 -28.99
CA ILE A 809 -2.94 26.71 -29.12
C ILE A 809 -1.74 25.98 -28.48
N SER A 810 -0.54 26.54 -28.49
CA SER A 810 0.63 25.92 -27.84
C SER A 810 0.63 26.07 -26.32
N THR A 811 0.15 27.20 -25.79
CA THR A 811 -0.01 27.40 -24.34
C THR A 811 -1.25 26.68 -23.81
N THR A 812 -2.36 26.65 -24.58
CA THR A 812 -3.53 25.82 -24.23
C THR A 812 -3.29 24.33 -24.45
N ALA A 813 -2.48 23.86 -25.41
CA ALA A 813 -2.17 22.44 -25.54
C ALA A 813 -1.25 21.94 -24.41
N LEU A 814 -0.30 22.77 -23.96
CA LEU A 814 0.51 22.43 -22.79
C LEU A 814 -0.33 22.50 -21.49
N LEU A 815 -1.22 23.49 -21.35
CA LEU A 815 -2.17 23.55 -20.23
C LEU A 815 -3.25 22.45 -20.29
N MET A 816 -3.71 22.02 -21.48
CA MET A 816 -4.71 20.96 -21.67
C MET A 816 -4.13 19.57 -21.43
N LEU A 817 -2.83 19.35 -21.68
CA LEU A 817 -2.15 18.11 -21.31
C LEU A 817 -1.96 17.97 -19.79
N PHE A 818 -2.00 19.07 -19.02
CA PHE A 818 -1.97 19.08 -17.55
C PHE A 818 -3.33 19.36 -16.89
N ALA A 819 -4.38 19.71 -17.64
CA ALA A 819 -5.70 20.02 -17.09
C ALA A 819 -6.55 18.80 -16.74
N ASN A 820 -6.21 17.60 -17.21
CA ASN A 820 -6.94 16.38 -16.83
C ASN A 820 -6.67 15.89 -15.40
N SER A 821 -5.90 16.64 -14.60
CA SER A 821 -5.79 16.44 -13.15
C SER A 821 -6.15 17.67 -12.32
N LEU A 822 -6.77 18.70 -12.93
CA LEU A 822 -7.33 19.84 -12.21
C LEU A 822 -8.84 19.66 -11.99
N GLN A 823 -9.19 18.56 -11.33
CA GLN A 823 -10.40 18.46 -10.52
C GLN A 823 -10.02 18.02 -9.11
N ALA A 824 -9.24 18.88 -8.44
CA ALA A 824 -9.15 18.92 -6.99
C ALA A 824 -8.97 20.37 -6.53
N GLN A 825 -9.61 21.31 -7.23
CA GLN A 825 -10.06 22.51 -6.54
C GLN A 825 -11.18 22.00 -5.63
N GLN A 826 -11.05 22.16 -4.32
CA GLN A 826 -12.19 22.06 -3.41
C GLN A 826 -13.26 22.97 -4.02
N GLN A 827 -14.22 22.36 -4.72
CA GLN A 827 -15.43 23.07 -5.12
C GLN A 827 -15.99 23.65 -3.83
N PRO A 828 -16.46 24.92 -3.83
CA PRO A 828 -17.20 25.43 -2.70
C PRO A 828 -18.32 24.44 -2.42
N SER A 829 -18.24 23.75 -1.28
CA SER A 829 -19.18 22.69 -0.92
C SER A 829 -20.57 23.28 -0.96
N LYS A 830 -21.38 22.82 -1.92
CA LYS A 830 -22.72 23.35 -2.16
C LYS A 830 -23.56 23.04 -0.92
N ARG A 831 -24.12 24.09 -0.31
CA ARG A 831 -25.04 23.93 0.83
C ARG A 831 -26.43 23.63 0.31
N VAL A 832 -27.05 22.57 0.81
CA VAL A 832 -28.33 22.04 0.33
C VAL A 832 -29.25 21.80 1.52
N SER A 833 -30.55 22.04 1.36
CA SER A 833 -31.54 21.75 2.42
C SER A 833 -31.86 20.25 2.50
N LYS A 834 -32.49 19.81 3.61
CA LYS A 834 -32.91 18.41 3.77
C LYS A 834 -33.85 17.94 2.64
N ASP A 835 -34.77 18.80 2.22
CA ASP A 835 -35.76 18.48 1.19
C ASP A 835 -35.12 18.45 -0.22
N GLU A 836 -34.20 19.37 -0.49
CA GLU A 836 -33.44 19.37 -1.75
C GLU A 836 -32.54 18.14 -1.87
N ALA A 837 -31.90 17.71 -0.76
CA ALA A 837 -31.13 16.47 -0.73
C ALA A 837 -32.03 15.26 -1.03
N MET A 838 -33.25 15.22 -0.48
CA MET A 838 -34.20 14.14 -0.78
C MET A 838 -34.62 14.11 -2.26
N ILE A 839 -34.84 15.28 -2.87
CA ILE A 839 -35.15 15.38 -4.30
C ILE A 839 -33.98 14.87 -5.15
N MET A 840 -32.75 15.20 -4.79
CA MET A 840 -31.55 14.70 -5.49
C MET A 840 -31.41 13.18 -5.36
N ALA A 841 -31.72 12.62 -4.19
CA ALA A 841 -31.63 11.19 -3.90
C ALA A 841 -32.53 10.30 -4.80
N LYS A 842 -33.57 10.87 -5.42
CA LYS A 842 -34.42 10.14 -6.40
C LYS A 842 -33.65 9.70 -7.66
N LYS A 843 -32.44 10.21 -7.89
CA LYS A 843 -31.54 9.78 -8.98
C LYS A 843 -30.57 8.66 -8.59
N ASN A 844 -30.72 8.06 -7.40
CA ASN A 844 -29.84 7.00 -6.93
C ASN A 844 -29.88 5.76 -7.85
N SER A 845 -28.72 5.12 -8.04
CA SER A 845 -28.56 3.93 -8.89
C SER A 845 -29.46 2.74 -8.50
N ARG A 846 -29.92 2.65 -7.25
CA ARG A 846 -30.88 1.60 -6.84
C ARG A 846 -32.21 1.69 -7.57
N TYR A 847 -32.70 2.90 -7.87
CA TYR A 847 -33.90 3.10 -8.69
C TYR A 847 -33.67 2.66 -10.14
N GLU A 848 -32.49 2.93 -10.69
CA GLU A 848 -32.12 2.50 -12.04
C GLU A 848 -32.08 0.97 -12.15
N ILE A 849 -31.44 0.30 -11.18
CA ILE A 849 -31.38 -1.17 -11.11
C ILE A 849 -32.80 -1.76 -11.06
N ASN A 850 -33.68 -1.19 -10.24
CA ASN A 850 -35.05 -1.68 -10.13
C ASN A 850 -35.88 -1.40 -11.41
N ASN A 851 -35.66 -0.25 -12.06
CA ASN A 851 -36.27 0.07 -13.35
C ASN A 851 -35.83 -0.91 -14.45
N LEU A 852 -34.57 -1.36 -14.45
CA LEU A 852 -34.10 -2.41 -15.36
C LEU A 852 -34.80 -3.75 -15.11
N GLN A 853 -35.07 -4.12 -13.84
CA GLN A 853 -35.86 -5.31 -13.52
C GLN A 853 -37.31 -5.17 -13.97
N LEU A 854 -37.94 -4.00 -13.79
CA LEU A 854 -39.27 -3.72 -14.32
C LEU A 854 -39.33 -3.90 -15.83
N ASN A 855 -38.33 -3.38 -16.56
CA ASN A 855 -38.24 -3.52 -18.01
C ASN A 855 -38.03 -4.98 -18.44
N LYS A 856 -37.17 -5.74 -17.74
CA LYS A 856 -36.98 -7.17 -17.95
C LYS A 856 -38.29 -7.94 -17.78
N ASN A 857 -39.02 -7.72 -16.69
CA ASN A 857 -40.28 -8.43 -16.42
C ASN A 857 -41.38 -8.03 -17.42
N ARG A 858 -41.46 -6.75 -17.83
CA ARG A 858 -42.33 -6.30 -18.93
C ARG A 858 -42.01 -7.03 -20.24
N ALA A 859 -40.74 -7.28 -20.54
CA ALA A 859 -40.33 -8.05 -21.70
C ALA A 859 -40.66 -9.54 -21.55
N GLN A 860 -40.47 -10.13 -20.36
CA GLN A 860 -40.82 -11.53 -20.08
C GLN A 860 -42.33 -11.81 -20.19
N ILE A 861 -43.18 -10.86 -19.81
CA ILE A 861 -44.63 -10.97 -20.05
C ILE A 861 -44.93 -11.14 -21.56
N LYS A 862 -44.17 -10.49 -22.44
CA LYS A 862 -44.31 -10.64 -23.90
C LYS A 862 -43.82 -11.99 -24.41
N THR A 863 -42.91 -12.67 -23.69
CA THR A 863 -42.42 -14.01 -24.05
C THR A 863 -43.34 -15.13 -23.58
N ALA A 864 -44.34 -14.85 -22.74
CA ALA A 864 -45.26 -15.88 -22.21
C ALA A 864 -46.07 -16.60 -23.29
N ASN A 865 -46.21 -16.03 -24.49
CA ASN A 865 -46.89 -16.64 -25.64
C ASN A 865 -45.91 -17.22 -26.67
N MET A 866 -44.63 -17.33 -26.33
CA MET A 866 -43.62 -17.85 -27.25
C MET A 866 -43.87 -19.34 -27.52
N LEU A 867 -44.12 -19.66 -28.79
CA LEU A 867 -44.22 -21.05 -29.22
C LEU A 867 -42.83 -21.69 -29.26
N PRO A 868 -42.71 -23.00 -28.98
CA PRO A 868 -41.49 -23.77 -29.22
C PRO A 868 -40.99 -23.59 -30.67
N LYS A 869 -39.69 -23.70 -30.88
CA LYS A 869 -39.10 -23.54 -32.22
C LYS A 869 -39.64 -24.60 -33.16
N THR A 870 -39.94 -24.19 -34.38
CA THR A 870 -40.30 -25.10 -35.46
C THR A 870 -39.10 -25.99 -35.80
N GLY A 871 -39.27 -27.31 -35.69
CA GLY A 871 -38.25 -28.30 -36.01
C GLY A 871 -38.30 -28.66 -37.50
N PHE A 872 -37.12 -28.86 -38.10
CA PHE A 872 -36.98 -29.48 -39.41
C PHE A 872 -36.36 -30.85 -39.20
N PHE A 873 -36.93 -31.88 -39.82
CA PHE A 873 -36.39 -33.23 -39.75
C PHE A 873 -36.21 -33.83 -41.15
N ALA A 874 -35.18 -34.65 -41.29
CA ALA A 874 -34.91 -35.45 -42.47
C ALA A 874 -34.61 -36.86 -42.00
N GLU A 875 -35.49 -37.80 -42.31
CA GLU A 875 -35.43 -39.20 -41.92
C GLU A 875 -35.26 -40.05 -43.19
N ASN A 876 -34.43 -41.08 -43.15
CA ASN A 876 -34.27 -42.02 -44.27
C ASN A 876 -34.97 -43.33 -43.87
N GLU A 877 -36.12 -43.61 -44.46
CA GLU A 877 -36.95 -44.79 -44.14
C GLU A 877 -36.70 -45.91 -45.16
N ASP A 878 -36.39 -47.13 -44.69
CA ASP A 878 -36.24 -48.31 -45.53
C ASP A 878 -37.55 -49.13 -45.55
N PHE A 879 -37.99 -49.60 -46.73
CA PHE A 879 -39.21 -50.41 -46.83
C PHE A 879 -39.02 -51.86 -46.38
N GLN A 880 -37.79 -52.39 -46.51
CA GLN A 880 -37.39 -53.73 -46.08
C GLN A 880 -35.93 -53.72 -45.60
N PRO A 881 -35.53 -54.57 -44.64
CA PRO A 881 -34.16 -54.59 -44.08
C PRO A 881 -33.03 -54.89 -45.09
N GLY A 882 -33.34 -55.22 -46.35
CA GLY A 882 -32.38 -55.51 -47.41
C GLY A 882 -32.27 -54.45 -48.50
N ASP A 883 -33.01 -53.33 -48.39
CA ASP A 883 -33.00 -52.27 -49.39
C ASP A 883 -31.78 -51.35 -49.21
N LYS A 884 -31.01 -51.11 -50.28
CA LYS A 884 -29.79 -50.28 -50.25
C LYS A 884 -30.06 -48.82 -50.66
N THR A 885 -31.28 -48.50 -51.08
CA THR A 885 -31.69 -47.17 -51.54
C THR A 885 -32.89 -46.69 -50.73
N GLY A 886 -32.64 -46.33 -49.46
CA GLY A 886 -33.67 -45.81 -48.55
C GLY A 886 -34.42 -44.58 -49.08
N ILE A 887 -35.60 -44.31 -48.52
CA ILE A 887 -36.50 -43.24 -48.93
C ILE A 887 -36.34 -42.04 -48.01
N LEU A 888 -35.83 -40.93 -48.56
CA LEU A 888 -35.66 -39.68 -47.82
C LEU A 888 -37.01 -38.98 -47.59
N LYS A 889 -37.35 -38.79 -46.32
CA LYS A 889 -38.52 -38.09 -45.80
C LYS A 889 -38.10 -36.81 -45.12
N ILE A 890 -38.53 -35.67 -45.67
CA ILE A 890 -38.19 -34.36 -45.11
C ILE A 890 -39.48 -33.70 -44.64
N GLY A 891 -39.44 -33.07 -43.47
CA GLY A 891 -40.62 -32.47 -42.88
C GLY A 891 -40.34 -31.38 -41.88
N VAL A 892 -41.43 -30.74 -41.47
CA VAL A 892 -41.48 -29.68 -40.48
C VAL A 892 -42.35 -30.15 -39.33
N SER A 893 -41.89 -29.98 -38.09
CA SER A 893 -42.63 -30.27 -36.87
C SER A 893 -42.80 -29.00 -36.04
N GLN A 894 -43.98 -28.82 -35.46
CA GLN A 894 -44.29 -27.74 -34.54
C GLN A 894 -44.96 -28.31 -33.31
N SER A 895 -44.37 -28.12 -32.14
CA SER A 895 -45.02 -28.43 -30.87
C SER A 895 -45.65 -27.19 -30.24
N VAL A 896 -46.76 -27.39 -29.53
CA VAL A 896 -47.55 -26.38 -28.83
C VAL A 896 -47.96 -26.97 -27.49
N SER A 897 -47.55 -26.32 -26.41
CA SER A 897 -47.91 -26.74 -25.06
C SER A 897 -49.39 -26.46 -24.76
N TRP A 898 -49.90 -27.03 -23.67
CA TRP A 898 -51.27 -26.79 -23.21
C TRP A 898 -51.62 -25.27 -23.12
N PRO A 899 -52.71 -24.78 -23.72
CA PRO A 899 -53.04 -23.35 -23.73
C PRO A 899 -53.13 -22.69 -22.34
N GLY A 900 -53.56 -23.45 -21.33
CA GLY A 900 -53.62 -22.99 -19.94
C GLY A 900 -52.24 -22.72 -19.32
N LEU A 901 -51.16 -23.34 -19.84
CA LEU A 901 -49.80 -23.11 -19.39
C LEU A 901 -49.33 -21.69 -19.73
N TYR A 902 -49.58 -21.22 -20.95
CA TYR A 902 -49.22 -19.86 -21.37
C TYR A 902 -49.93 -18.80 -20.53
N LYS A 903 -51.22 -19.01 -20.21
CA LYS A 903 -51.98 -18.12 -19.30
C LYS A 903 -51.41 -18.13 -17.88
N ALA A 904 -51.03 -19.30 -17.36
CA ALA A 904 -50.44 -19.43 -16.04
C ALA A 904 -49.04 -18.76 -15.95
N GLN A 905 -48.20 -18.94 -16.98
CA GLN A 905 -46.89 -18.29 -17.08
C GLN A 905 -47.01 -16.77 -17.18
N LYS A 906 -47.97 -16.27 -17.98
CA LYS A 906 -48.25 -14.83 -18.07
C LYS A 906 -48.66 -14.24 -16.72
N ASN A 907 -49.51 -14.94 -15.95
CA ASN A 907 -49.89 -14.51 -14.60
C ASN A 907 -48.69 -14.50 -13.64
N LEU A 908 -47.83 -15.52 -13.67
CA LEU A 908 -46.61 -15.56 -12.86
C LEU A 908 -45.71 -14.33 -13.12
N TYR A 909 -45.46 -14.02 -14.40
CA TYR A 909 -44.64 -12.86 -14.77
C TYR A 909 -45.30 -11.52 -14.38
N GLN A 910 -46.64 -11.45 -14.38
CA GLN A 910 -47.36 -10.27 -13.88
C GLN A 910 -47.18 -10.10 -12.36
N GLN A 911 -47.26 -11.18 -11.57
CA GLN A 911 -47.00 -11.12 -10.13
C GLN A 911 -45.54 -10.76 -9.83
N GLN A 912 -44.58 -11.21 -10.65
CA GLN A 912 -43.18 -10.80 -10.55
C GLN A 912 -42.99 -9.32 -10.89
N LEU A 913 -43.69 -8.79 -11.89
CA LEU A 913 -43.67 -7.35 -12.20
C LEU A 913 -44.16 -6.51 -11.02
N ASN A 914 -45.29 -6.89 -10.40
CA ASN A 914 -45.85 -6.19 -9.25
C ASN A 914 -44.88 -6.17 -8.05
N TYR A 915 -44.10 -7.24 -7.84
CA TYR A 915 -43.06 -7.29 -6.80
C TYR A 915 -41.99 -6.21 -6.98
N TYR A 916 -41.47 -6.03 -8.20
CA TYR A 916 -40.50 -4.98 -8.48
C TYR A 916 -41.13 -3.57 -8.46
N GLN A 917 -42.44 -3.43 -8.71
CA GLN A 917 -43.13 -2.15 -8.55
C GLN A 917 -43.20 -1.75 -7.06
N LEU A 918 -43.56 -2.67 -6.18
CA LEU A 918 -43.50 -2.46 -4.72
C LEU A 918 -42.07 -2.23 -4.22
N GLY A 919 -41.07 -2.80 -4.90
CA GLY A 919 -39.65 -2.54 -4.63
C GLY A 919 -39.25 -1.06 -4.70
N ASN A 920 -39.92 -0.22 -5.51
CA ASN A 920 -39.65 1.22 -5.52
C ASN A 920 -39.99 1.89 -4.19
N ALA A 921 -41.06 1.47 -3.53
CA ALA A 921 -41.46 2.01 -2.22
C ALA A 921 -40.49 1.57 -1.11
N VAL A 922 -39.95 0.35 -1.19
CA VAL A 922 -38.89 -0.13 -0.27
C VAL A 922 -37.61 0.67 -0.46
N ILE A 923 -37.18 0.86 -1.71
CA ILE A 923 -36.00 1.67 -2.05
C ILE A 923 -36.16 3.11 -1.57
N GLU A 924 -37.36 3.69 -1.71
CA GLU A 924 -37.67 5.04 -1.23
C GLU A 924 -37.56 5.16 0.29
N ALA A 925 -38.17 4.25 1.05
CA ALA A 925 -38.09 4.22 2.50
C ALA A 925 -36.64 4.05 2.99
N ASP A 926 -35.86 3.17 2.36
CA ASP A 926 -34.46 2.94 2.71
C ASP A 926 -33.56 4.13 2.40
N ILE A 927 -33.67 4.71 1.19
CA ILE A 927 -32.88 5.88 0.80
C ILE A 927 -33.24 7.06 1.70
N LYS A 928 -34.52 7.28 2.00
CA LYS A 928 -34.97 8.35 2.89
C LYS A 928 -34.32 8.25 4.27
N LYS A 929 -34.34 7.06 4.87
CA LYS A 929 -33.65 6.77 6.14
C LYS A 929 -32.15 7.07 6.05
N LEU A 930 -31.46 6.56 5.03
CA LEU A 930 -30.00 6.72 4.89
C LEU A 930 -29.59 8.17 4.64
N VAL A 931 -30.33 8.90 3.78
CA VAL A 931 -30.07 10.31 3.50
C VAL A 931 -30.31 11.15 4.75
N HIS A 932 -31.41 10.95 5.48
CA HIS A 932 -31.65 11.64 6.75
C HIS A 932 -30.56 11.34 7.78
N LYS A 933 -30.19 10.06 7.93
CA LYS A 933 -29.14 9.62 8.86
C LYS A 933 -27.82 10.36 8.59
N ALA A 934 -27.34 10.32 7.35
CA ALA A 934 -26.10 10.95 6.93
C ALA A 934 -26.16 12.48 6.98
N TYR A 935 -27.28 13.09 6.56
CA TYR A 935 -27.47 14.53 6.57
C TYR A 935 -27.47 15.10 8.00
N TYR A 936 -28.22 14.50 8.93
CA TYR A 936 -28.25 14.93 10.33
C TYR A 936 -26.93 14.64 11.06
N GLN A 937 -26.23 13.55 10.72
CA GLN A 937 -24.89 13.29 11.24
C GLN A 937 -23.90 14.37 10.79
N LEU A 938 -23.93 14.75 9.51
CA LEU A 938 -23.07 15.81 8.98
C LEU A 938 -23.42 17.19 9.57
N TRP A 939 -24.71 17.45 9.83
CA TRP A 939 -25.16 18.67 10.52
C TRP A 939 -24.67 18.72 11.97
N PHE A 940 -24.77 17.60 12.69
CA PHE A 940 -24.20 17.46 14.03
C PHE A 940 -22.70 17.73 14.06
N LEU A 941 -21.95 17.16 13.11
CA LEU A 941 -20.51 17.41 13.01
C LEU A 941 -20.22 18.89 12.75
N GLN A 942 -20.97 19.55 11.87
CA GLN A 942 -20.83 20.99 11.62
C GLN A 942 -21.06 21.82 12.89
N ASP A 943 -22.07 21.51 13.68
CA ASP A 943 -22.34 22.22 14.94
C ASP A 943 -21.27 21.94 16.00
N LYS A 944 -20.77 20.70 16.07
CA LYS A 944 -19.62 20.34 16.92
C LYS A 944 -18.35 21.07 16.50
N GLN A 945 -18.14 21.28 15.20
CA GLN A 945 -17.04 22.09 14.66
C GLN A 945 -17.17 23.56 15.08
N GLN A 946 -18.37 24.15 14.98
CA GLN A 946 -18.62 25.53 15.41
C GLN A 946 -18.37 25.70 16.92
N LEU A 947 -18.78 24.73 17.73
CA LEU A 947 -18.46 24.70 19.17
C LEU A 947 -16.94 24.74 19.38
N PHE A 948 -16.17 23.88 18.69
CA PHE A 948 -14.72 23.85 18.82
C PHE A 948 -14.01 25.09 18.26
N TRP A 949 -14.51 25.72 17.20
CA TRP A 949 -14.00 27.02 16.73
C TRP A 949 -14.23 28.14 17.74
N ARG A 950 -15.39 28.16 18.41
CA ARG A 950 -15.63 29.11 19.50
C ARG A 950 -14.61 28.94 20.62
N LEU A 951 -14.24 27.70 20.92
CA LEU A 951 -13.21 27.38 21.92
C LEU A 951 -11.81 27.76 21.47
N ASP A 952 -11.49 27.56 20.20
CA ASP A 952 -10.18 27.93 19.65
C ASP A 952 -9.97 29.44 19.76
N SER A 953 -11.01 30.23 19.47
CA SER A 953 -10.99 31.68 19.68
C SER A 953 -10.79 32.05 21.15
N ILE A 954 -11.45 31.36 22.09
CA ILE A 954 -11.31 31.62 23.53
C ILE A 954 -9.90 31.27 24.00
N TYR A 955 -9.41 30.05 23.74
CA TYR A 955 -8.06 29.62 24.14
C TYR A 955 -6.95 30.43 23.47
N THR A 956 -7.14 30.87 22.23
CA THR A 956 -6.20 31.78 21.55
C THR A 956 -6.10 33.12 22.26
N SER A 957 -7.24 33.72 22.64
CA SER A 957 -7.25 34.98 23.39
C SER A 957 -6.59 34.84 24.77
N LEU A 958 -6.84 33.72 25.46
CA LEU A 958 -6.27 33.42 26.77
C LEU A 958 -4.77 33.15 26.70
N ARG A 959 -4.29 32.46 25.66
CA ARG A 959 -2.87 32.22 25.43
C ARG A 959 -2.09 33.53 25.27
N VAL A 960 -2.64 34.50 24.53
CA VAL A 960 -2.02 35.82 24.37
C VAL A 960 -1.93 36.53 25.72
N ALA A 961 -2.99 36.49 26.52
CA ALA A 961 -2.99 37.07 27.86
C ALA A 961 -2.02 36.37 28.82
N ALA A 962 -1.92 35.03 28.78
CA ALA A 962 -0.99 34.24 29.59
C ALA A 962 0.48 34.52 29.21
N ILE A 963 0.79 34.62 27.92
CA ILE A 963 2.13 35.01 27.43
C ILE A 963 2.48 36.43 27.87
N LEU A 964 1.52 37.35 27.84
CA LEU A 964 1.72 38.72 28.29
C LEU A 964 2.04 38.76 29.80
N LYS A 965 1.29 38.02 30.64
CA LYS A 965 1.56 37.91 32.08
C LYS A 965 2.96 37.37 32.40
N VAL A 966 3.46 36.41 31.61
CA VAL A 966 4.83 35.89 31.74
C VAL A 966 5.86 36.94 31.34
N LYS A 967 5.64 37.67 30.23
CA LYS A 967 6.52 38.75 29.78
C LYS A 967 6.59 39.93 30.74
N THR A 968 5.50 40.23 31.46
CA THR A 968 5.45 41.31 32.46
C THR A 968 5.92 40.87 33.84
N GLY A 969 6.39 39.63 34.02
CA GLY A 969 6.89 39.11 35.30
C GLY A 969 5.80 38.72 36.32
N ASN A 970 4.54 38.66 35.91
CA ASN A 970 3.38 38.45 36.79
C ASN A 970 2.95 36.96 36.92
N SER A 971 3.62 36.02 36.23
CA SER A 971 3.34 34.58 36.34
C SER A 971 4.59 33.74 36.00
N PRO A 972 4.85 32.61 36.70
CA PRO A 972 6.02 31.75 36.51
C PRO A 972 6.02 30.88 35.23
N GLY A 973 5.05 31.05 34.33
CA GLY A 973 5.06 30.40 33.00
C GLY A 973 4.15 29.18 32.84
N LEU A 974 3.70 28.55 33.93
CA LEU A 974 2.83 27.37 33.90
C LEU A 974 1.51 27.61 33.13
N ASP A 975 0.89 28.77 33.31
CA ASP A 975 -0.36 29.14 32.63
C ASP A 975 -0.20 29.16 31.10
N SER A 976 0.95 29.63 30.62
CA SER A 976 1.26 29.70 29.18
C SER A 976 1.48 28.32 28.55
N ILE A 977 2.05 27.38 29.32
CA ILE A 977 2.27 25.99 28.90
C ILE A 977 0.93 25.25 28.84
N SER A 978 0.12 25.36 29.89
CA SER A 978 -1.20 24.73 29.95
C SER A 978 -2.13 25.23 28.83
N ALA A 979 -2.15 26.54 28.58
CA ALA A 979 -2.91 27.13 27.48
C ALA A 979 -2.46 26.61 26.09
N ASN A 980 -1.16 26.40 25.90
CA ASN A 980 -0.61 25.89 24.64
C ASN A 980 -0.96 24.41 24.41
N VAL A 981 -0.91 23.58 25.46
CA VAL A 981 -1.31 22.16 25.38
C VAL A 981 -2.79 22.04 25.00
N LYS A 982 -3.67 22.81 25.65
CA LYS A 982 -5.11 22.80 25.35
C LYS A 982 -5.44 23.29 23.94
N MET A 983 -4.73 24.29 23.44
CA MET A 983 -4.85 24.74 22.05
C MET A 983 -4.43 23.63 21.07
N LYS A 984 -3.32 22.92 21.31
CA LYS A 984 -2.87 21.82 20.44
C LYS A 984 -3.83 20.63 20.46
N GLU A 985 -4.37 20.28 21.62
CA GLU A 985 -5.40 19.25 21.77
C GLU A 985 -6.65 19.61 20.92
N LEU A 986 -7.10 20.85 21.00
CA LEU A 986 -8.24 21.34 20.22
C LEU A 986 -7.98 21.36 18.70
N GLN A 987 -6.77 21.72 18.28
CA GLN A 987 -6.36 21.63 16.87
C GLN A 987 -6.38 20.19 16.34
N ALA A 988 -5.95 19.22 17.15
CA ALA A 988 -6.04 17.81 16.79
C ALA A 988 -7.49 17.34 16.68
N LEU A 989 -8.37 17.77 17.60
CA LEU A 989 -9.80 17.46 17.55
C LEU A 989 -10.49 18.07 16.32
N LEU A 990 -10.17 19.32 15.96
CA LEU A 990 -10.68 19.96 14.74
C LEU A 990 -10.22 19.21 13.47
N GLN A 991 -8.96 18.77 13.43
CA GLN A 991 -8.46 17.95 12.31
C GLN A 991 -9.18 16.60 12.20
N GLN A 992 -9.46 15.93 13.33
CA GLN A 992 -10.23 14.69 13.34
C GLN A 992 -11.65 14.94 12.80
N LEU A 993 -12.28 16.03 13.26
CA LEU A 993 -13.64 16.40 12.89
C LEU A 993 -13.76 16.74 11.39
N ASP A 994 -12.75 17.41 10.80
CA ASP A 994 -12.68 17.65 9.35
C ASP A 994 -12.64 16.34 8.56
N LYS A 995 -11.97 15.29 9.08
CA LYS A 995 -11.95 13.97 8.44
C LYS A 995 -13.28 13.24 8.58
N GLU A 996 -13.91 13.31 9.76
CA GLU A 996 -15.23 12.73 9.99
C GLU A 996 -16.30 13.39 9.10
N MET A 997 -16.25 14.72 8.94
CA MET A 997 -17.12 15.45 8.00
C MET A 997 -16.89 14.99 6.56
N LEU A 998 -15.65 14.86 6.12
CA LEU A 998 -15.33 14.38 4.77
C LEU A 998 -15.86 12.96 4.51
N ILE A 999 -15.77 12.06 5.48
CA ILE A 999 -16.35 10.70 5.39
C ILE A 999 -17.86 10.78 5.20
N GLN A 1000 -18.54 11.59 6.01
CA GLN A 1000 -19.99 11.77 5.92
C GLN A 1000 -20.43 12.47 4.62
N GLN A 1001 -19.62 13.40 4.10
CA GLN A 1001 -19.84 14.02 2.79
C GLN A 1001 -19.69 13.00 1.64
N GLN A 1002 -18.77 12.05 1.75
CA GLN A 1002 -18.62 10.98 0.75
C GLN A 1002 -19.80 10.00 0.79
N GLU A 1003 -20.28 9.67 1.99
CA GLU A 1003 -21.49 8.85 2.17
C GLU A 1003 -22.71 9.54 1.55
N LEU A 1004 -22.90 10.83 1.82
CA LEU A 1004 -23.98 11.62 1.24
C LEU A 1004 -23.83 11.76 -0.29
N LYS A 1005 -22.60 11.96 -0.78
CA LYS A 1005 -22.29 12.01 -2.23
C LYS A 1005 -22.72 10.72 -2.94
N LEU A 1006 -22.45 9.56 -2.33
CA LEU A 1006 -22.87 8.25 -2.86
C LEU A 1006 -24.40 8.10 -2.86
N LEU A 1007 -25.07 8.51 -1.79
CA LEU A 1007 -26.53 8.42 -1.66
C LEU A 1007 -27.27 9.35 -2.64
N LEU A 1008 -26.74 10.54 -2.88
CA LEU A 1008 -27.33 11.54 -3.77
C LEU A 1008 -26.96 11.36 -5.24
N HIS A 1009 -25.96 10.52 -5.54
CA HIS A 1009 -25.44 10.28 -6.89
C HIS A 1009 -25.01 11.59 -7.60
N VAL A 1010 -24.20 12.39 -6.90
CA VAL A 1010 -23.64 13.66 -7.38
C VAL A 1010 -22.12 13.61 -7.37
N ASP A 1011 -21.45 14.43 -8.19
CA ASP A 1011 -19.98 14.48 -8.22
C ASP A 1011 -19.38 15.47 -7.20
N GLU A 1012 -20.22 16.32 -6.59
CA GLU A 1012 -19.82 17.42 -5.70
C GLU A 1012 -19.97 17.04 -4.22
N LEU A 1013 -19.16 17.65 -3.34
CA LEU A 1013 -19.31 17.51 -1.89
C LEU A 1013 -20.37 18.49 -1.38
N ILE A 1014 -21.36 17.98 -0.64
CA ILE A 1014 -22.49 18.76 -0.13
C ILE A 1014 -22.31 19.04 1.37
N LEU A 1015 -22.79 20.19 1.83
CA LEU A 1015 -22.95 20.50 3.25
C LEU A 1015 -24.42 20.82 3.59
N PRO A 1016 -24.86 20.60 4.83
CA PRO A 1016 -26.11 21.15 5.34
C PRO A 1016 -26.10 22.68 5.33
N LEU A 1017 -27.27 23.28 5.50
CA LEU A 1017 -27.39 24.72 5.76
C LEU A 1017 -26.66 25.10 7.07
N GLN A 1018 -26.19 26.35 7.16
CA GLN A 1018 -25.50 26.84 8.35
C GLN A 1018 -26.50 27.36 9.38
N LEU A 1019 -27.27 26.43 9.96
CA LEU A 1019 -28.25 26.66 11.03
C LEU A 1019 -27.90 25.75 12.22
N PRO A 1020 -28.40 26.01 13.43
CA PRO A 1020 -28.26 25.09 14.56
C PRO A 1020 -28.99 23.77 14.30
N LEU A 1021 -28.44 22.65 14.77
CA LEU A 1021 -28.98 21.31 14.62
C LEU A 1021 -30.45 21.26 15.08
N GLU A 1022 -31.34 20.96 14.14
CA GLU A 1022 -32.78 20.89 14.39
C GLU A 1022 -33.14 19.58 15.12
N LYS A 1023 -34.04 19.66 16.11
CA LYS A 1023 -34.63 18.49 16.78
C LYS A 1023 -35.78 17.95 15.92
N ILE A 1024 -35.78 16.65 15.64
CA ILE A 1024 -36.84 15.99 14.85
C ILE A 1024 -38.04 15.72 15.75
N GLU A 1025 -39.25 16.07 15.30
CA GLU A 1025 -40.48 15.77 16.04
C GLU A 1025 -40.75 14.25 16.12
N PHE A 1026 -41.05 13.77 17.33
CA PHE A 1026 -41.49 12.40 17.55
C PHE A 1026 -43.01 12.30 17.35
N LEU A 1027 -43.43 11.63 16.27
CA LEU A 1027 -44.84 11.44 15.92
C LEU A 1027 -45.36 10.09 16.45
N SER A 1028 -46.30 10.08 17.39
CA SER A 1028 -46.85 8.86 18.03
C SER A 1028 -48.10 8.26 17.35
N ILE A 1029 -48.39 8.61 16.09
CA ILE A 1029 -49.72 8.39 15.49
C ILE A 1029 -49.96 6.94 15.00
N SER A 1030 -51.21 6.51 15.21
CA SER A 1030 -51.82 5.18 15.27
C SER A 1030 -52.48 4.65 13.99
N GLU A 1031 -52.01 4.97 12.78
CA GLU A 1031 -52.55 4.38 11.54
C GLU A 1031 -51.54 3.41 10.92
N SER A 1032 -51.89 2.12 11.00
CA SER A 1032 -51.10 0.98 10.57
C SER A 1032 -51.03 0.87 9.03
N SER A 1033 -50.24 1.74 8.40
CA SER A 1033 -49.80 1.47 7.03
C SER A 1033 -48.82 0.30 7.03
N ILE A 1034 -49.10 -0.74 6.24
CA ILE A 1034 -48.22 -1.90 6.13
C ILE A 1034 -46.87 -1.43 5.58
N HIS A 1035 -45.79 -1.70 6.31
CA HIS A 1035 -44.45 -1.30 5.89
C HIS A 1035 -44.14 -1.85 4.49
N PRO A 1036 -43.52 -1.07 3.57
CA PRO A 1036 -43.28 -1.48 2.18
C PRO A 1036 -42.57 -2.83 2.02
N VAL A 1037 -41.67 -3.18 2.95
CA VAL A 1037 -40.97 -4.48 2.97
C VAL A 1037 -41.97 -5.63 3.18
N LEU A 1038 -42.93 -5.49 4.08
CA LEU A 1038 -43.98 -6.49 4.29
C LEU A 1038 -44.92 -6.58 3.10
N ALA A 1039 -45.25 -5.45 2.47
CA ALA A 1039 -46.05 -5.46 1.25
C ALA A 1039 -45.33 -6.20 0.11
N GLN A 1040 -44.02 -6.00 -0.02
CA GLN A 1040 -43.19 -6.71 -0.99
C GLN A 1040 -43.06 -8.22 -0.66
N GLN A 1041 -42.90 -8.58 0.61
CA GLN A 1041 -42.85 -9.98 1.04
C GLN A 1041 -44.20 -10.70 0.88
N ALA A 1042 -45.32 -10.01 1.10
CA ALA A 1042 -46.64 -10.54 0.81
C ALA A 1042 -46.81 -10.85 -0.70
N GLN A 1043 -46.19 -10.05 -1.57
CA GLN A 1043 -46.19 -10.30 -3.02
C GLN A 1043 -45.41 -11.57 -3.40
N ASN A 1044 -44.39 -11.99 -2.63
CA ASN A 1044 -43.71 -13.27 -2.85
C ASN A 1044 -44.65 -14.47 -2.66
N ILE A 1045 -45.61 -14.38 -1.74
CA ILE A 1045 -46.65 -15.41 -1.55
C ILE A 1045 -47.54 -15.51 -2.81
N ALA A 1046 -47.91 -14.36 -3.39
CA ALA A 1046 -48.68 -14.32 -4.64
C ALA A 1046 -47.91 -14.91 -5.84
N ILE A 1047 -46.59 -14.68 -5.91
CA ILE A 1047 -45.70 -15.30 -6.91
C ILE A 1047 -45.65 -16.81 -6.73
N ALA A 1048 -45.43 -17.30 -5.50
CA ALA A 1048 -45.37 -18.72 -5.19
C ALA A 1048 -46.71 -19.42 -5.54
N ASN A 1049 -47.84 -18.78 -5.24
CA ASN A 1049 -49.17 -19.28 -5.61
C ASN A 1049 -49.37 -19.37 -7.13
N ALA A 1050 -48.90 -18.35 -7.88
CA ALA A 1050 -48.91 -18.41 -9.35
C ALA A 1050 -48.00 -19.54 -9.88
N GLY A 1051 -46.88 -19.83 -9.21
CA GLY A 1051 -45.96 -20.93 -9.53
C GLY A 1051 -46.61 -22.32 -9.38
N ILE A 1052 -47.45 -22.52 -8.36
CA ILE A 1052 -48.26 -23.75 -8.20
C ILE A 1052 -49.14 -23.98 -9.43
N THR A 1053 -49.76 -22.90 -9.94
CA THR A 1053 -50.63 -22.96 -11.11
C THR A 1053 -49.86 -23.31 -12.39
N VAL A 1054 -48.63 -22.84 -12.54
CA VAL A 1054 -47.74 -23.23 -13.65
C VAL A 1054 -47.36 -24.70 -13.54
N ALA A 1055 -46.88 -25.16 -12.38
CA ALA A 1055 -46.49 -26.55 -12.16
C ALA A 1055 -47.65 -27.55 -12.42
N LYS A 1056 -48.90 -27.16 -12.10
CA LYS A 1056 -50.09 -27.96 -12.43
C LYS A 1056 -50.37 -28.04 -13.94
N ASN A 1057 -50.15 -26.96 -14.68
CA ASN A 1057 -50.42 -26.89 -16.11
C ASN A 1057 -49.29 -27.49 -16.98
N GLU A 1058 -48.06 -27.56 -16.48
CA GLU A 1058 -46.95 -28.25 -17.16
C GLU A 1058 -47.16 -29.77 -17.25
N ASN A 1059 -47.97 -30.33 -16.35
CA ASN A 1059 -48.34 -31.75 -16.34
C ASN A 1059 -49.51 -32.07 -17.29
N ARG A 1060 -49.99 -31.10 -18.08
CA ARG A 1060 -51.03 -31.30 -19.12
C ARG A 1060 -50.38 -31.76 -20.43
N PRO A 1061 -51.16 -32.39 -21.33
CA PRO A 1061 -50.60 -32.90 -22.59
C PRO A 1061 -50.00 -31.81 -23.48
N GLU A 1062 -48.90 -32.13 -24.15
CA GLU A 1062 -48.32 -31.31 -25.21
C GLU A 1062 -48.84 -31.80 -26.58
N PHE A 1063 -49.19 -30.87 -27.46
CA PHE A 1063 -49.66 -31.19 -28.80
C PHE A 1063 -48.55 -30.89 -29.81
N SER A 1064 -48.36 -31.74 -30.81
CA SER A 1064 -47.44 -31.47 -31.90
C SER A 1064 -48.06 -31.86 -33.24
N GLY A 1065 -47.83 -31.03 -34.25
CA GLY A 1065 -48.16 -31.31 -35.64
C GLY A 1065 -46.87 -31.52 -36.42
N ARG A 1066 -46.84 -32.53 -37.28
CA ARG A 1066 -45.77 -32.69 -38.28
C ARG A 1066 -46.37 -32.76 -39.68
N PHE A 1067 -45.72 -32.08 -40.61
CA PHE A 1067 -45.97 -32.17 -42.04
C PHE A 1067 -44.71 -32.72 -42.71
N PHE A 1068 -44.85 -33.70 -43.59
CA PHE A 1068 -43.71 -34.29 -44.29
C PHE A 1068 -44.03 -34.54 -45.76
N SER A 1069 -42.97 -34.61 -46.57
CA SER A 1069 -43.02 -34.99 -47.98
C SER A 1069 -41.88 -35.96 -48.27
N GLN A 1070 -42.19 -37.07 -48.94
CA GLN A 1070 -41.23 -38.12 -49.27
C GLN A 1070 -41.48 -38.66 -50.69
N LYS A 1071 -40.41 -39.05 -51.39
CA LYS A 1071 -40.51 -39.56 -52.76
C LYS A 1071 -40.47 -41.08 -52.77
N LEU A 1072 -41.61 -41.71 -53.00
CA LEU A 1072 -41.72 -43.17 -53.06
C LEU A 1072 -41.19 -43.71 -54.41
N TRP A 1073 -40.43 -44.81 -54.40
CA TRP A 1073 -39.93 -45.44 -55.61
C TRP A 1073 -41.10 -45.97 -56.46
N GLY A 1074 -41.19 -45.51 -57.72
CA GLY A 1074 -42.26 -45.89 -58.65
C GLY A 1074 -43.44 -44.91 -58.74
N ALA A 1075 -43.55 -43.94 -57.81
CA ALA A 1075 -44.56 -42.90 -57.85
C ALA A 1075 -44.05 -41.63 -58.57
N LYS A 1076 -44.83 -41.07 -59.50
CA LYS A 1076 -44.44 -39.85 -60.25
C LYS A 1076 -44.47 -38.57 -59.39
N ASN A 1077 -45.36 -38.50 -58.40
CA ASN A 1077 -45.50 -37.34 -57.50
C ASN A 1077 -45.02 -37.68 -56.08
N PRO A 1078 -44.41 -36.73 -55.34
CA PRO A 1078 -44.01 -36.93 -53.95
C PRO A 1078 -45.23 -37.17 -53.06
N PHE A 1079 -45.13 -38.13 -52.14
CA PHE A 1079 -46.14 -38.44 -51.14
C PHE A 1079 -45.98 -37.50 -49.95
N SER A 1080 -46.95 -36.62 -49.75
CA SER A 1080 -47.01 -35.71 -48.61
C SER A 1080 -48.09 -36.14 -47.62
N GLY A 1081 -47.82 -35.94 -46.34
CA GLY A 1081 -48.73 -36.31 -45.26
C GLY A 1081 -48.59 -35.37 -44.07
N PHE A 1082 -49.65 -35.29 -43.25
CA PHE A 1082 -49.63 -34.61 -41.97
C PHE A 1082 -50.02 -35.58 -40.86
N SER A 1083 -49.52 -35.35 -39.65
CA SER A 1083 -50.00 -36.07 -38.47
C SER A 1083 -49.98 -35.17 -37.24
N PHE A 1084 -50.97 -35.36 -36.37
CA PHE A 1084 -51.03 -34.73 -35.07
C PHE A 1084 -50.73 -35.75 -33.99
N THR A 1085 -49.87 -35.41 -33.04
CA THR A 1085 -49.51 -36.24 -31.90
C THR A 1085 -49.80 -35.49 -30.61
N ALA A 1086 -50.41 -36.15 -29.63
CA ALA A 1086 -50.56 -35.65 -28.28
C ALA A 1086 -49.66 -36.47 -27.33
N ALA A 1087 -48.74 -35.80 -26.63
CA ALA A 1087 -47.83 -36.41 -25.68
C ALA A 1087 -48.39 -36.33 -24.26
N PHE A 1088 -48.59 -37.49 -23.63
CA PHE A 1088 -49.08 -37.61 -22.27
C PHE A 1088 -47.95 -38.05 -21.32
N PRO A 1089 -47.78 -37.41 -20.14
CA PRO A 1089 -46.71 -37.76 -19.20
C PRO A 1089 -47.05 -39.02 -18.37
N LEU A 1090 -47.02 -40.19 -19.00
CA LEU A 1090 -47.46 -41.47 -18.40
C LEU A 1090 -46.46 -42.06 -17.39
N PHE A 1091 -45.16 -41.91 -17.61
CA PHE A 1091 -44.11 -42.53 -16.77
C PHE A 1091 -43.55 -41.63 -15.66
N ALA A 1092 -43.90 -40.33 -15.67
CA ALA A 1092 -43.36 -39.32 -14.75
C ALA A 1092 -44.36 -38.81 -13.69
N VAL A 1093 -45.45 -39.55 -13.43
CA VAL A 1093 -46.55 -39.10 -12.56
C VAL A 1093 -46.09 -38.75 -11.13
N LYS A 1094 -45.20 -39.56 -10.53
CA LYS A 1094 -44.63 -39.27 -9.20
C LYS A 1094 -43.76 -38.01 -9.22
N ALA A 1095 -42.98 -37.78 -10.27
CA ALA A 1095 -42.14 -36.59 -10.42
C ALA A 1095 -42.99 -35.33 -10.61
N ALA A 1096 -44.06 -35.42 -11.41
CA ALA A 1096 -45.07 -34.37 -11.61
C ALA A 1096 -45.78 -33.98 -10.30
N GLN A 1097 -46.19 -34.97 -9.49
CA GLN A 1097 -46.77 -34.73 -8.15
C GLN A 1097 -45.76 -34.09 -7.20
N ASN A 1098 -44.50 -34.55 -7.21
CA ASN A 1098 -43.44 -33.95 -6.40
C ASN A 1098 -43.14 -32.50 -6.82
N LYS A 1099 -43.22 -32.16 -8.12
CA LYS A 1099 -43.06 -30.78 -8.61
C LYS A 1099 -44.13 -29.84 -8.05
N VAL A 1100 -45.38 -30.30 -7.95
CA VAL A 1100 -46.46 -29.55 -7.29
C VAL A 1100 -46.26 -29.48 -5.77
N LYS A 1101 -45.79 -30.55 -5.12
CA LYS A 1101 -45.42 -30.53 -3.69
C LYS A 1101 -44.33 -29.52 -3.39
N VAL A 1102 -43.30 -29.41 -4.24
CA VAL A 1102 -42.23 -28.41 -4.13
C VAL A 1102 -42.81 -27.00 -4.24
N ALA A 1103 -43.69 -26.72 -5.21
CA ALA A 1103 -44.33 -25.41 -5.34
C ALA A 1103 -45.23 -25.05 -4.14
N ASN A 1104 -45.92 -26.04 -3.55
CA ASN A 1104 -46.71 -25.84 -2.32
C ASN A 1104 -45.80 -25.59 -1.10
N ALA A 1105 -44.68 -26.30 -1.00
CA ALA A 1105 -43.70 -26.10 0.06
C ALA A 1105 -43.06 -24.71 -0.02
N GLU A 1106 -42.76 -24.23 -1.23
CA GLU A 1106 -42.27 -22.87 -1.47
C GLU A 1106 -43.27 -21.81 -1.00
N MET A 1107 -44.56 -21.97 -1.30
CA MET A 1107 -45.59 -21.05 -0.80
C MET A 1107 -45.68 -21.08 0.74
N ALA A 1108 -45.63 -22.26 1.36
CA ALA A 1108 -45.62 -22.38 2.83
C ALA A 1108 -44.38 -21.74 3.46
N PHE A 1109 -43.22 -21.85 2.80
CA PHE A 1109 -41.99 -21.15 3.19
C PHE A 1109 -42.16 -19.63 3.12
N GLN A 1110 -42.67 -19.08 2.01
CA GLN A 1110 -42.89 -17.64 1.86
C GLN A 1110 -43.90 -17.09 2.89
N GLN A 1111 -44.92 -17.88 3.24
CA GLN A 1111 -45.88 -17.55 4.30
C GLN A 1111 -45.20 -17.47 5.68
N LYS A 1112 -44.37 -18.46 6.03
CA LYS A 1112 -43.61 -18.47 7.29
C LYS A 1112 -42.59 -17.33 7.35
N GLN A 1113 -41.96 -17.00 6.23
CA GLN A 1113 -41.05 -15.87 6.12
C GLN A 1113 -41.77 -14.53 6.36
N TYR A 1114 -42.96 -14.34 5.79
CA TYR A 1114 -43.79 -13.16 6.04
C TYR A 1114 -44.19 -13.03 7.53
N GLU A 1115 -44.61 -14.12 8.15
CA GLU A 1115 -44.95 -14.16 9.59
C GLU A 1115 -43.73 -13.77 10.46
N PHE A 1116 -42.54 -14.32 10.15
CA PHE A 1116 -41.31 -13.99 10.85
C PHE A 1116 -40.89 -12.53 10.66
N GLU A 1117 -40.89 -12.02 9.42
CA GLU A 1117 -40.55 -10.62 9.14
C GLU A 1117 -41.52 -9.64 9.79
N SER A 1118 -42.80 -9.98 9.85
CA SER A 1118 -43.80 -9.17 10.56
C SER A 1118 -43.50 -9.08 12.06
N GLN A 1119 -43.08 -10.19 12.69
CA GLN A 1119 -42.68 -10.20 14.10
C GLN A 1119 -41.39 -9.40 14.34
N VAL A 1120 -40.41 -9.53 13.45
CA VAL A 1120 -39.14 -8.79 13.54
C VAL A 1120 -39.37 -7.28 13.42
N LEU A 1121 -40.15 -6.84 12.44
CA LEU A 1121 -40.45 -5.42 12.27
C LEU A 1121 -41.20 -4.85 13.48
N PHE A 1122 -42.18 -5.59 14.01
CA PHE A 1122 -42.91 -5.19 15.21
C PHE A 1122 -41.98 -5.05 16.43
N PHE A 1123 -41.07 -6.01 16.64
CA PHE A 1123 -40.10 -5.95 17.73
C PHE A 1123 -39.12 -4.77 17.56
N GLN A 1124 -38.61 -4.54 16.36
CA GLN A 1124 -37.69 -3.44 16.06
C GLN A 1124 -38.36 -2.08 16.24
N GLU A 1125 -39.62 -1.93 15.81
CA GLU A 1125 -40.42 -0.73 16.05
C GLU A 1125 -40.53 -0.45 17.54
N LYS A 1126 -40.90 -1.44 18.36
CA LYS A 1126 -41.03 -1.30 19.82
C LYS A 1126 -39.70 -0.99 20.50
N GLN A 1127 -38.62 -1.63 20.08
CA GLN A 1127 -37.27 -1.37 20.59
C GLN A 1127 -36.84 0.08 20.31
N LEU A 1128 -37.06 0.56 19.08
CA LEU A 1128 -36.70 1.92 18.70
C LEU A 1128 -37.59 2.96 19.38
N GLN A 1129 -38.86 2.65 19.62
CA GLN A 1129 -39.73 3.50 20.43
C GLN A 1129 -39.13 3.72 21.84
N GLN A 1130 -38.72 2.63 22.51
CA GLN A 1130 -38.08 2.72 23.82
C GLN A 1130 -36.73 3.46 23.77
N GLU A 1131 -35.98 3.31 22.68
CA GLU A 1131 -34.73 4.03 22.48
C GLU A 1131 -34.93 5.54 22.30
N VAL A 1132 -35.97 5.95 21.56
CA VAL A 1132 -36.36 7.35 21.42
C VAL A 1132 -36.77 7.92 22.78
N GLU A 1133 -37.61 7.23 23.54
CA GLU A 1133 -38.03 7.65 24.88
C GLU A 1133 -36.83 7.78 25.84
N LYS A 1134 -35.89 6.82 25.80
CA LYS A 1134 -34.62 6.86 26.55
C LYS A 1134 -33.81 8.10 26.19
N ASN A 1135 -33.57 8.34 24.91
CA ASN A 1135 -32.75 9.47 24.45
C ASN A 1135 -33.43 10.83 24.71
N LEU A 1136 -34.77 10.88 24.61
CA LEU A 1136 -35.57 12.06 24.93
C LEU A 1136 -35.44 12.44 26.41
N SER A 1137 -35.45 11.44 27.31
CA SER A 1137 -35.29 11.69 28.75
C SER A 1137 -33.97 12.38 29.08
N LEU A 1138 -32.85 11.92 28.48
CA LEU A 1138 -31.53 12.53 28.65
C LEU A 1138 -31.43 13.90 27.97
N LEU A 1139 -32.00 14.06 26.78
CA LEU A 1139 -32.02 15.33 26.06
C LEU A 1139 -32.75 16.43 26.85
N SER A 1140 -33.86 16.08 27.51
CA SER A 1140 -34.66 17.01 28.32
C SER A 1140 -33.86 17.64 29.49
N PHE A 1141 -32.88 16.91 30.03
CA PHE A 1141 -31.96 17.44 31.06
C PHE A 1141 -31.01 18.50 30.49
N TYR A 1142 -30.51 18.31 29.27
CA TYR A 1142 -29.61 19.29 28.67
C TYR A 1142 -30.35 20.54 28.15
N GLU A 1143 -31.57 20.36 27.59
CA GLU A 1143 -32.41 21.46 27.08
C GLU A 1143 -32.87 22.42 28.19
N ASN A 1144 -33.15 21.92 29.40
CA ASN A 1144 -33.70 22.73 30.50
C ASN A 1144 -32.61 23.33 31.42
N PRO A 1145 -31.97 22.58 32.35
CA PRO A 1145 -30.92 23.12 33.22
C PRO A 1145 -29.52 23.19 32.58
N GLY A 1146 -29.13 22.19 31.79
CA GLY A 1146 -27.72 22.01 31.37
C GLY A 1146 -27.15 23.17 30.56
N LEU A 1147 -27.78 23.53 29.45
CA LEU A 1147 -27.28 24.61 28.57
C LEU A 1147 -27.30 25.99 29.25
N ARG A 1148 -28.30 26.26 30.10
CA ARG A 1148 -28.35 27.50 30.89
C ARG A 1148 -27.17 27.59 31.85
N GLN A 1149 -26.89 26.52 32.60
CA GLN A 1149 -25.75 26.46 33.51
C GLN A 1149 -24.41 26.58 32.78
N ALA A 1150 -24.23 25.90 31.64
CA ALA A 1150 -22.99 25.98 30.87
C ALA A 1150 -22.67 27.42 30.41
N ASN A 1151 -23.69 28.16 29.94
CA ASN A 1151 -23.51 29.56 29.53
C ASN A 1151 -23.17 30.48 30.71
N GLU A 1152 -23.82 30.29 31.87
CA GLU A 1152 -23.51 31.03 33.09
C GLU A 1152 -22.11 30.71 33.62
N ILE A 1153 -21.67 29.44 33.60
CA ILE A 1153 -20.31 29.03 33.96
C ILE A 1153 -19.28 29.74 33.07
N ILE A 1154 -19.48 29.75 31.74
CA ILE A 1154 -18.56 30.43 30.80
C ILE A 1154 -18.49 31.93 31.11
N LYS A 1155 -19.64 32.57 31.35
CA LYS A 1155 -19.74 34.01 31.62
C LYS A 1155 -19.06 34.37 32.95
N ALA A 1156 -19.40 33.67 34.03
CA ALA A 1156 -18.86 33.89 35.37
C ALA A 1156 -17.34 33.62 35.42
N ALA A 1157 -16.88 32.48 34.90
CA ALA A 1157 -15.47 32.12 34.91
C ALA A 1157 -14.62 33.09 34.05
N SER A 1158 -15.12 33.48 32.87
CA SER A 1158 -14.43 34.46 32.02
C SER A 1158 -14.33 35.84 32.67
N LEU A 1159 -15.35 36.26 33.43
CA LEU A 1159 -15.36 37.53 34.15
C LEU A 1159 -14.41 37.49 35.35
N ALA A 1160 -14.47 36.44 36.17
CA ALA A 1160 -13.60 36.24 37.33
C ALA A 1160 -12.11 36.15 36.94
N TYR A 1161 -11.79 35.53 35.80
CA TYR A 1161 -10.40 35.50 35.32
C TYR A 1161 -9.92 36.88 34.83
N ARG A 1162 -10.80 37.67 34.21
CA ARG A 1162 -10.49 39.04 33.78
C ARG A 1162 -10.34 40.01 34.95
N SER A 1163 -11.09 39.84 36.03
CA SER A 1163 -10.93 40.60 37.28
C SER A 1163 -9.74 40.14 38.13
N GLY A 1164 -9.15 38.99 37.80
CA GLY A 1164 -7.98 38.44 38.51
C GLY A 1164 -8.33 37.62 39.75
N GLU A 1165 -9.60 37.24 39.93
CA GLU A 1165 -10.10 36.49 41.09
C GLU A 1165 -9.77 34.99 41.05
N ILE A 1166 -9.61 34.40 39.85
CA ILE A 1166 -9.33 32.97 39.67
C ILE A 1166 -8.09 32.74 38.78
N SER A 1167 -7.41 31.60 38.96
CA SER A 1167 -6.24 31.23 38.17
C SER A 1167 -6.63 30.72 36.77
N PHE A 1168 -5.64 30.58 35.87
CA PHE A 1168 -5.88 29.98 34.56
C PHE A 1168 -6.29 28.50 34.67
N ALA A 1169 -5.80 27.78 35.69
CA ALA A 1169 -6.18 26.39 35.94
C ALA A 1169 -7.68 26.29 36.29
N ASP A 1170 -8.15 27.17 37.18
CA ASP A 1170 -9.56 27.22 37.59
C ASP A 1170 -10.45 27.58 36.39
N LEU A 1171 -10.07 28.60 35.62
CA LEU A 1171 -10.77 28.96 34.38
C LEU A 1171 -10.83 27.78 33.41
N SER A 1172 -9.70 27.10 33.19
CA SER A 1172 -9.64 25.97 32.26
C SER A 1172 -10.53 24.80 32.72
N GLN A 1173 -10.67 24.58 34.02
CA GLN A 1173 -11.55 23.56 34.59
C GLN A 1173 -13.03 23.93 34.39
N PHE A 1174 -13.42 25.17 34.69
CA PHE A 1174 -14.80 25.63 34.49
C PHE A 1174 -15.20 25.66 33.01
N LEU A 1175 -14.29 26.09 32.13
CA LEU A 1175 -14.52 26.02 30.69
C LEU A 1175 -14.67 24.57 30.22
N ALA A 1176 -13.79 23.65 30.65
CA ALA A 1176 -13.91 22.23 30.30
C ALA A 1176 -15.26 21.64 30.71
N GLN A 1177 -15.74 21.96 31.91
CA GLN A 1177 -17.06 21.53 32.39
C GLN A 1177 -18.21 22.08 31.54
N ALA A 1178 -18.20 23.37 31.23
CA ALA A 1178 -19.25 23.98 30.39
C ALA A 1178 -19.25 23.44 28.95
N ILE A 1179 -18.06 23.18 28.40
CA ILE A 1179 -17.86 22.57 27.08
C ILE A 1179 -18.39 21.15 27.07
N GLU A 1180 -18.08 20.37 28.10
CA GLU A 1180 -18.55 19.00 28.21
C GLU A 1180 -20.09 18.95 28.23
N ILE A 1181 -20.75 19.87 28.94
CA ILE A 1181 -22.21 20.00 28.91
C ILE A 1181 -22.73 20.33 27.51
N GLN A 1182 -22.13 21.30 26.80
CA GLN A 1182 -22.54 21.66 25.43
C GLN A 1182 -22.27 20.54 24.41
N LYS A 1183 -21.15 19.83 24.55
CA LYS A 1183 -20.80 18.67 23.72
C LYS A 1183 -21.78 17.52 23.96
N ASN A 1184 -22.05 17.19 25.23
CA ASN A 1184 -22.97 16.11 25.59
C ASN A 1184 -24.41 16.43 25.19
N TYR A 1185 -24.82 17.72 25.20
CA TYR A 1185 -26.08 18.15 24.59
C TYR A 1185 -26.15 17.81 23.09
N LEU A 1186 -25.14 18.22 22.31
CA LEU A 1186 -25.11 17.94 20.87
C LEU A 1186 -25.08 16.42 20.59
N GLU A 1187 -24.33 15.66 21.38
CA GLU A 1187 -24.28 14.20 21.28
C GLU A 1187 -25.62 13.55 21.63
N SER A 1188 -26.30 14.04 22.67
CA SER A 1188 -27.63 13.57 23.06
C SER A 1188 -28.71 13.95 22.03
N LEU A 1189 -28.64 15.16 21.47
CA LEU A 1189 -29.54 15.63 20.43
C LEU A 1189 -29.37 14.82 19.14
N ASN A 1190 -28.13 14.54 18.74
CA ASN A 1190 -27.85 13.67 17.61
C ASN A 1190 -28.35 12.25 17.89
N ALA A 1191 -28.05 11.66 19.06
CA ALA A 1191 -28.55 10.32 19.42
C ALA A 1191 -30.08 10.24 19.36
N TYR A 1192 -30.77 11.25 19.89
CA TYR A 1192 -32.22 11.40 19.78
C TYR A 1192 -32.67 11.46 18.30
N ASN A 1193 -32.13 12.37 17.50
CA ASN A 1193 -32.47 12.52 16.08
C ASN A 1193 -32.23 11.23 15.30
N GLN A 1194 -31.11 10.55 15.53
CA GLN A 1194 -30.78 9.27 14.89
C GLN A 1194 -31.77 8.17 15.28
N SER A 1195 -32.20 8.11 16.54
CA SER A 1195 -33.24 7.17 16.98
C SER A 1195 -34.60 7.48 16.36
N VAL A 1196 -34.98 8.75 16.24
CA VAL A 1196 -36.25 9.15 15.59
C VAL A 1196 -36.23 8.86 14.09
N ILE A 1197 -35.11 9.09 13.39
CA ILE A 1197 -34.95 8.74 11.97
C ILE A 1197 -35.14 7.23 11.75
N GLN A 1198 -34.57 6.41 12.63
CA GLN A 1198 -34.72 4.96 12.57
C GLN A 1198 -36.15 4.53 12.88
N TYR A 1199 -36.78 5.11 13.89
CA TYR A 1199 -38.18 4.85 14.22
C TYR A 1199 -39.13 5.21 13.07
N ASN A 1200 -38.94 6.39 12.45
CA ASN A 1200 -39.73 6.88 11.32
C ASN A 1200 -39.72 5.93 10.12
N TYR A 1201 -38.61 5.20 9.89
CA TYR A 1201 -38.55 4.16 8.86
C TYR A 1201 -39.58 3.04 9.12
N TYR A 1202 -39.66 2.52 10.35
CA TYR A 1202 -40.57 1.40 10.67
C TYR A 1202 -42.04 1.81 10.64
N ILE A 1203 -42.36 3.06 11.00
CA ILE A 1203 -43.72 3.61 10.86
C ILE A 1203 -44.00 4.20 9.47
N ASN A 1204 -43.07 4.06 8.52
CA ASN A 1204 -43.17 4.52 7.13
C ASN A 1204 -43.48 6.03 6.99
N LYS A 1205 -42.75 6.88 7.74
CA LYS A 1205 -42.94 8.34 7.77
C LYS A 1205 -41.75 9.18 7.32
#